data_AF-A0A7C1ZND9-F1
#
_entry.id   AF-A0A7C1ZND9-F1
#
_cell.length_a   1.000
_cell.length_b   1.000
_cell.length_c   1.000
_cell.angle_alpha   90.00
_cell.angle_beta   90.00
_cell.angle_gamma   90.00
#
_symmetry.space_group_name_H-M   'P 1'
#
loop_
_entity.id
_entity.type
_entity.pdbx_description
1 polymer ?
#
loop_
_entity_poly.entity_id
_entity_poly.type
_entity_poly.pdbx_seq_one_letter_code
_entity_poly.pdbx_strand_id
1 'polypeptide(L)'
;MIPVHDDMWILYKNRIPVKKVKIAVNPPKLNPLGIKYKRYWKQQKRYSIDGRWVEHEGEWKWVSGPLHWFVNFWKIKLTPRGAKSKHKRTGIPFLRDLEWIKAQLYEECRGFSGFEDDTEVTCHDIFRYCDPLKNYQEFEDLLMEYNNPELIKASILKPDGTFKKYMSVRDYLYQYFDKPLGKAEYFNMAFNNADMESRGGGKSYWAAACLSHNFLFDGATDYDEYLELKALGEQMTSETLIGAIDTKYSNDLITKMKLGLNNLPGKITIGEDVYPSPFYKRFSGSWESAGTITAGYDIKIGGQWGKKGSSSLIQHRSFKDNHVAANGTRPNFAVIDEVGFMNNLIDVLGQMKEAAADGTVKQGIIWMTGTGGDMSGGATEQVKQVFYSPGAFECLEFDDEFEGYQTKIGFFVPAWMTLNQFKDDLGNTNWQAALRYILKKRERLKRNVKKKEAYEHEIVQRPIVHSEVFLLTHHSILPSADLKEHMDNLLSMQTDPSIKGLAGWMYLRESGEAYFKLSEDEYKPTDYPVKLTDDNTGAVVIWEMPHEDAEYGWYCGGLDPYDFDVAPNSVSLGSILIIRRGTPLNGGFDRIVAEYTGRPLLASDFYEQARRLLLSYGDAVCLYENDKQMIKDHFKKMFSIGLLAYTPGVLKANETSKTAKTRIYGQHMSTQVKNEAEIYLREWLLTPIGDGKLQLHTIKSIPLLKELISYNVEGNFDRVIALMLGIIQLIQMRTIVVDDKRKEAKKENDEDEDAKPDFFERKLFAGNMIHNRR
;
A
#
# COMPACT_ATOMS: atom_id res chain seq x y z
N MET A 1 -4.10 -14.93 17.96
CA MET A 1 -2.77 -15.26 18.50
C MET A 1 -1.80 -14.95 17.38
N ILE A 2 -0.75 -14.14 17.59
CA ILE A 2 0.14 -13.72 16.49
C ILE A 2 1.25 -14.78 16.36
N PRO A 3 1.49 -15.36 15.18
CA PRO A 3 2.37 -16.51 15.03
C PRO A 3 3.83 -16.03 14.86
N VAL A 4 4.45 -15.54 15.93
CA VAL A 4 5.90 -15.34 15.95
C VAL A 4 6.53 -16.49 16.73
N HIS A 5 7.47 -17.20 16.11
CA HIS A 5 8.26 -18.27 16.72
C HIS A 5 9.76 -18.04 16.50
N ASP A 6 10.61 -18.72 17.28
CA ASP A 6 12.05 -18.44 17.32
C ASP A 6 12.79 -18.86 16.03
N ASP A 7 12.20 -19.74 15.23
CA ASP A 7 12.79 -20.27 13.99
C ASP A 7 12.46 -19.45 12.74
N MET A 8 11.78 -18.30 12.87
CA MET A 8 11.42 -17.48 11.70
C MET A 8 12.66 -17.02 10.93
N TRP A 9 12.60 -17.08 9.59
CA TRP A 9 13.73 -16.69 8.73
C TRP A 9 14.26 -15.28 9.01
N ILE A 10 13.40 -14.37 9.50
CA ILE A 10 13.76 -12.97 9.76
C ILE A 10 14.47 -12.76 11.12
N LEU A 11 14.50 -13.76 11.99
CA LEU A 11 15.11 -13.69 13.33
C LEU A 11 16.61 -14.03 13.31
N TYR A 12 17.38 -13.36 12.45
CA TYR A 12 18.84 -13.49 12.44
C TYR A 12 19.46 -13.13 13.80
N LYS A 13 20.32 -14.02 14.32
CA LYS A 13 21.02 -13.84 15.59
C LYS A 13 22.51 -13.56 15.38
N ASN A 14 22.89 -12.30 15.53
CA ASN A 14 24.27 -11.87 15.55
C ASN A 14 24.98 -12.35 16.84
N ARG A 15 26.15 -12.97 16.66
CA ARG A 15 27.09 -13.38 17.71
C ARG A 15 28.34 -12.51 17.71
N ILE A 16 28.62 -11.77 16.63
CA ILE A 16 29.81 -10.94 16.52
C ILE A 16 29.64 -9.63 17.30
N PRO A 17 30.55 -9.28 18.24
CA PRO A 17 30.51 -8.01 18.93
C PRO A 17 30.56 -6.85 17.93
N VAL A 18 29.67 -5.86 18.10
CA VAL A 18 29.55 -4.70 17.19
C VAL A 18 30.88 -3.99 16.96
N LYS A 19 31.74 -3.91 17.99
CA LYS A 19 33.09 -3.31 17.92
C LYS A 19 34.05 -4.05 16.98
N LYS A 20 33.87 -5.36 16.75
CA LYS A 20 34.68 -6.14 15.81
C LYS A 20 34.29 -5.87 14.35
N VAL A 21 33.06 -5.41 14.10
CA VAL A 21 32.58 -5.02 12.77
C VAL A 21 32.85 -3.54 12.47
N LYS A 22 32.57 -2.66 13.46
CA LYS A 22 32.72 -1.21 13.38
C LYS A 22 34.15 -0.74 13.72
N ILE A 23 35.11 -1.14 12.89
CA ILE A 23 36.56 -0.92 13.11
C ILE A 23 37.10 0.42 12.60
N ALA A 24 36.37 1.09 11.71
CA ALA A 24 36.87 2.27 10.98
C ALA A 24 36.00 3.52 11.17
N VAL A 25 35.18 3.54 12.23
CA VAL A 25 34.30 4.66 12.63
C VAL A 25 35.06 5.98 12.78
N ASN A 26 36.31 5.92 13.22
CA ASN A 26 37.22 7.05 13.36
C ASN A 26 38.53 6.75 12.62
N PRO A 27 38.62 7.05 11.30
CA PRO A 27 39.84 6.79 10.55
C PRO A 27 41.05 7.54 11.12
N PRO A 28 42.24 6.94 11.11
CA PRO A 28 43.44 7.56 11.66
C PRO A 28 43.83 8.80 10.84
N LYS A 29 44.27 9.86 11.53
CA LYS A 29 44.83 11.06 10.90
C LYS A 29 46.26 10.78 10.43
N LEU A 30 46.39 10.31 9.18
CA LEU A 30 47.68 9.98 8.56
C LEU A 30 48.00 10.98 7.44
N ASN A 31 49.29 11.25 7.20
CA ASN A 31 49.70 12.10 6.07
C ASN A 31 49.22 11.47 4.73
N PRO A 32 48.42 12.17 3.89
CA PRO A 32 47.90 11.68 2.61
C PRO A 32 48.95 11.15 1.64
N LEU A 33 50.17 11.68 1.70
CA LEU A 33 51.29 11.28 0.82
C LEU A 33 52.02 10.04 1.33
N GLY A 34 51.82 9.68 2.60
CA GLY A 34 52.53 8.59 3.27
C GLY A 34 52.05 7.19 2.88
N ILE A 35 52.96 6.22 2.93
CA ILE A 35 52.66 4.80 2.64
C ILE A 35 51.59 4.24 3.60
N LYS A 36 51.63 4.62 4.89
CA LYS A 36 50.65 4.18 5.89
C LYS A 36 49.22 4.61 5.53
N TYR A 37 49.04 5.82 5.01
CA TYR A 37 47.74 6.32 4.55
C TYR A 37 47.23 5.49 3.37
N LYS A 38 48.07 5.30 2.34
CA LYS A 38 47.72 4.51 1.16
C LYS A 38 47.36 3.07 1.55
N ARG A 39 48.13 2.43 2.43
CA ARG A 39 47.88 1.06 2.91
C ARG A 39 46.53 0.95 3.63
N TYR A 40 46.25 1.87 4.56
CA TYR A 40 45.00 1.87 5.30
C TYR A 40 43.79 2.02 4.37
N TRP A 41 43.79 3.01 3.48
CA TRP A 41 42.63 3.26 2.61
C TRP A 41 42.47 2.21 1.50
N LYS A 42 43.57 1.63 0.99
CA LYS A 42 43.47 0.45 0.10
C LYS A 42 42.78 -0.71 0.80
N GLN A 43 43.14 -1.00 2.06
CA GLN A 43 42.48 -2.04 2.84
C GLN A 43 41.00 -1.74 3.10
N GLN A 44 40.66 -0.50 3.47
CA GLN A 44 39.26 -0.13 3.68
C GLN A 44 38.42 -0.15 2.40
N LYS A 45 39.04 0.19 1.25
CA LYS A 45 38.39 0.06 -0.07
C LYS A 45 38.16 -1.42 -0.41
N ARG A 46 39.16 -2.29 -0.20
CA ARG A 46 38.99 -3.74 -0.35
C ARG A 46 37.84 -4.26 0.51
N TYR A 47 37.82 -3.93 1.79
CA TYR A 47 36.73 -4.35 2.70
C TYR A 47 35.36 -3.80 2.31
N SER A 48 35.31 -2.70 1.55
CA SER A 48 34.05 -2.17 1.05
C SER A 48 33.62 -2.85 -0.25
N ILE A 49 34.51 -3.51 -0.99
CA ILE A 49 34.20 -4.23 -2.24
C ILE A 49 34.03 -5.72 -1.92
N ASP A 50 35.09 -6.42 -1.55
CA ASP A 50 35.12 -7.88 -1.29
C ASP A 50 34.38 -8.29 0.01
N GLY A 51 34.14 -7.34 0.91
CA GLY A 51 33.81 -7.63 2.30
C GLY A 51 35.02 -8.12 3.10
N ARG A 52 34.78 -8.71 4.27
CA ARG A 52 35.83 -9.28 5.13
C ARG A 52 35.31 -10.32 6.11
N TRP A 53 36.17 -11.26 6.45
CA TRP A 53 35.93 -12.23 7.51
C TRP A 53 36.26 -11.68 8.90
N VAL A 54 35.40 -11.97 9.88
CA VAL A 54 35.54 -11.55 11.27
C VAL A 54 35.41 -12.75 12.19
N GLU A 55 36.45 -13.01 12.98
CA GLU A 55 36.47 -14.05 14.00
C GLU A 55 35.82 -13.56 15.31
N HIS A 56 35.13 -14.47 16.00
CA HIS A 56 34.80 -14.37 17.41
C HIS A 56 34.58 -15.75 18.04
N GLU A 57 35.34 -16.04 19.10
CA GLU A 57 35.18 -17.28 19.88
C GLU A 57 35.40 -18.55 19.03
N GLY A 58 36.31 -18.47 18.06
CA GLY A 58 36.61 -19.58 17.16
C GLY A 58 35.64 -19.73 15.99
N GLU A 59 34.58 -18.92 15.93
CA GLU A 59 33.66 -18.85 14.80
C GLU A 59 33.98 -17.65 13.89
N TRP A 60 33.77 -17.80 12.60
CA TRP A 60 33.99 -16.77 11.58
C TRP A 60 32.68 -16.35 10.93
N LYS A 61 32.53 -15.04 10.73
CA LYS A 61 31.41 -14.46 9.99
C LYS A 61 31.94 -13.54 8.90
N TRP A 62 31.42 -13.72 7.69
CA TRP A 62 31.68 -12.78 6.60
C TRP A 62 30.80 -11.53 6.78
N VAL A 63 31.44 -10.36 6.77
CA VAL A 63 30.83 -9.04 6.75
C VAL A 63 30.91 -8.54 5.32
N SER A 64 29.77 -8.40 4.65
CA SER A 64 29.76 -7.96 3.25
C SER A 64 30.27 -6.54 3.05
N GLY A 65 30.71 -6.21 1.84
CA GLY A 65 31.23 -4.90 1.47
C GLY A 65 30.26 -3.74 1.78
N PRO A 66 28.99 -3.81 1.32
CA PRO A 66 27.94 -2.86 1.65
C PRO A 66 27.68 -2.71 3.16
N LEU A 67 27.71 -3.80 3.93
CA LEU A 67 27.56 -3.73 5.39
C LEU A 67 28.75 -3.00 6.03
N HIS A 68 29.98 -3.39 5.68
CA HIS A 68 31.20 -2.75 6.16
C HIS A 68 31.18 -1.25 5.84
N TRP A 69 30.80 -0.90 4.61
CA TRP A 69 30.61 0.48 4.16
C TRP A 69 29.61 1.25 5.03
N PHE A 70 28.41 0.69 5.21
CA PHE A 70 27.31 1.34 5.92
C PHE A 70 27.67 1.64 7.38
N VAL A 71 28.27 0.68 8.09
CA VAL A 71 28.51 0.82 9.54
C VAL A 71 29.89 1.39 9.89
N ASN A 72 30.76 1.64 8.92
CA ASN A 72 32.07 2.27 9.16
C ASN A 72 32.20 3.68 8.57
N PHE A 73 31.61 3.94 7.41
CA PHE A 73 31.88 5.17 6.66
C PHE A 73 30.64 6.01 6.37
N TRP A 74 29.47 5.39 6.21
CA TRP A 74 28.24 6.12 5.88
C TRP A 74 27.72 6.95 7.06
N LYS A 75 27.19 8.14 6.77
CA LYS A 75 26.74 9.10 7.79
C LYS A 75 25.24 9.36 7.65
N ILE A 76 24.52 9.25 8.76
CA ILE A 76 23.07 9.43 8.83
C ILE A 76 22.68 10.44 9.93
N LYS A 77 21.47 11.00 9.87
CA LYS A 77 20.95 11.86 10.95
C LYS A 77 20.39 11.01 12.08
N LEU A 78 21.08 11.00 13.21
CA LEU A 78 20.71 10.29 14.42
C LEU A 78 20.12 11.23 15.46
N THR A 79 19.12 10.75 16.21
CA THR A 79 18.75 11.39 17.48
C THR A 79 19.72 10.89 18.55
N PRO A 80 20.42 11.77 19.28
CA PRO A 80 21.35 11.34 20.34
C PRO A 80 20.66 10.52 21.42
N ARG A 81 21.36 9.53 21.98
CA ARG A 81 20.86 8.72 23.10
C ARG A 81 20.59 9.64 24.29
N GLY A 82 19.39 9.55 24.87
CA GLY A 82 18.97 10.42 26.00
C GLY A 82 18.62 11.86 25.61
N ALA A 83 18.49 12.18 24.31
CA ALA A 83 18.07 13.51 23.88
C ALA A 83 16.68 13.85 24.41
N LYS A 84 16.57 15.00 25.10
CA LYS A 84 15.29 15.55 25.59
C LYS A 84 14.48 16.27 24.49
N SER A 85 15.05 16.43 23.30
CA SER A 85 14.40 17.07 22.15
C SER A 85 14.75 16.34 20.84
N LYS A 86 13.98 16.60 19.77
CA LYS A 86 14.13 15.94 18.46
C LYS A 86 15.34 16.41 17.64
N HIS A 87 16.32 17.09 18.24
CA HIS A 87 17.52 17.53 17.52
C HIS A 87 18.27 16.32 16.94
N LYS A 88 18.85 16.52 15.76
CA LYS A 88 19.56 15.49 15.01
C LYS A 88 21.04 15.83 14.94
N ARG A 89 21.90 14.82 15.06
CA ARG A 89 23.33 14.91 14.79
C ARG A 89 23.71 13.95 13.67
N THR A 90 24.68 14.34 12.86
CA THR A 90 25.29 13.43 11.88
C THR A 90 26.15 12.40 12.61
N GLY A 91 26.00 11.11 12.29
CA GLY A 91 26.74 10.03 12.94
C GLY A 91 26.75 8.74 12.12
N ILE A 92 27.58 7.78 12.55
CA ILE A 92 27.63 6.45 11.93
C ILE A 92 26.40 5.63 12.37
N PRO A 93 25.72 4.91 11.46
CA PRO A 93 24.59 4.03 11.76
C PRO A 93 24.83 3.04 12.89
N PHE A 94 23.73 2.56 13.48
CA PHE A 94 23.76 1.38 14.36
C PHE A 94 24.03 0.12 13.53
N LEU A 95 24.56 -0.92 14.16
CA LEU A 95 24.61 -2.26 13.59
C LEU A 95 23.62 -3.11 14.37
N ARG A 96 22.50 -3.44 13.73
CA ARG A 96 21.44 -4.30 14.27
C ARG A 96 21.36 -5.56 13.42
N ASP A 97 20.68 -6.58 13.91
CA ASP A 97 20.21 -7.72 13.12
C ASP A 97 19.60 -7.30 11.76
N LEU A 98 18.82 -6.22 11.72
CA LEU A 98 18.21 -5.69 10.49
C LEU A 98 19.24 -5.28 9.43
N GLU A 99 20.37 -4.69 9.83
CA GLU A 99 21.45 -4.34 8.89
C GLU A 99 22.15 -5.59 8.35
N TRP A 100 22.28 -6.64 9.17
CA TRP A 100 22.81 -7.92 8.71
C TRP A 100 21.90 -8.56 7.67
N ILE A 101 20.61 -8.65 7.98
CA ILE A 101 19.59 -9.23 7.10
C ILE A 101 19.58 -8.48 5.76
N LYS A 102 19.49 -7.15 5.78
CA LYS A 102 19.47 -6.34 4.56
C LYS A 102 20.74 -6.46 3.74
N ALA A 103 21.90 -6.57 4.39
CA ALA A 103 23.16 -6.79 3.70
C ALA A 103 23.19 -8.15 3.00
N GLN A 104 22.80 -9.22 3.70
CA GLN A 104 22.76 -10.56 3.13
C GLN A 104 21.78 -10.66 1.96
N LEU A 105 20.60 -10.03 2.10
CA LEU A 105 19.63 -9.94 1.01
C LEU A 105 20.14 -9.13 -0.18
N TYR A 106 20.91 -8.08 0.08
CA TYR A 106 21.57 -7.33 -0.99
C TYR A 106 22.58 -8.19 -1.74
N GLU A 107 23.37 -9.01 -1.05
CA GLU A 107 24.28 -9.96 -1.73
C GLU A 107 23.52 -11.06 -2.49
N GLU A 108 22.42 -11.59 -1.93
CA GLU A 108 21.54 -12.55 -2.62
C GLU A 108 20.96 -11.93 -3.90
N CYS A 109 20.45 -10.69 -3.84
CA CYS A 109 19.97 -9.97 -5.02
C CYS A 109 21.07 -9.75 -6.07
N ARG A 110 22.34 -9.60 -5.65
CA ARG A 110 23.49 -9.40 -6.55
C ARG A 110 23.96 -10.68 -7.24
N GLY A 111 23.34 -11.81 -6.93
CA GLY A 111 23.71 -13.09 -7.53
C GLY A 111 24.84 -13.81 -6.78
N PHE A 112 24.96 -13.62 -5.46
CA PHE A 112 25.90 -14.39 -4.64
C PHE A 112 25.73 -15.90 -4.88
N SER A 113 26.82 -16.61 -5.15
CA SER A 113 26.82 -18.04 -5.53
C SER A 113 27.71 -18.93 -4.65
N GLY A 114 28.47 -18.36 -3.71
CA GLY A 114 29.34 -19.10 -2.81
C GLY A 114 30.59 -18.32 -2.40
N PHE A 115 31.54 -19.00 -1.79
CA PHE A 115 32.88 -18.46 -1.55
C PHE A 115 33.94 -19.32 -2.25
N GLU A 116 34.98 -18.66 -2.76
CA GLU A 116 36.04 -19.24 -3.60
C GLU A 116 36.74 -20.47 -2.97
N ASP A 117 37.00 -20.45 -1.66
CA ASP A 117 37.69 -21.54 -0.95
C ASP A 117 36.74 -22.60 -0.37
N ASP A 118 35.41 -22.47 -0.57
CA ASP A 118 34.46 -23.52 -0.16
C ASP A 118 34.44 -24.65 -1.20
N THR A 119 35.05 -25.77 -0.85
CA THR A 119 35.16 -26.94 -1.72
C THR A 119 33.98 -27.91 -1.59
N GLU A 120 33.08 -27.68 -0.64
CA GLU A 120 32.01 -28.63 -0.29
C GLU A 120 30.61 -28.11 -0.62
N VAL A 121 30.38 -26.80 -0.47
CA VAL A 121 29.05 -26.18 -0.63
C VAL A 121 29.06 -25.17 -1.76
N THR A 122 27.97 -25.14 -2.53
CA THR A 122 27.67 -24.09 -3.51
C THR A 122 26.30 -23.49 -3.23
N CYS A 123 26.14 -22.20 -3.54
CA CYS A 123 24.85 -21.52 -3.53
C CYS A 123 24.35 -21.20 -4.95
N HIS A 124 24.91 -21.84 -5.98
CA HIS A 124 24.48 -21.58 -7.36
C HIS A 124 23.05 -22.10 -7.60
N ASP A 125 22.15 -21.24 -8.06
CA ASP A 125 20.71 -21.49 -8.14
C ASP A 125 20.32 -22.50 -9.20
N ILE A 126 21.22 -22.85 -10.13
CA ILE A 126 21.00 -23.92 -11.12
C ILE A 126 20.56 -25.24 -10.46
N PHE A 127 21.07 -25.53 -9.25
CA PHE A 127 20.71 -26.71 -8.46
C PHE A 127 19.29 -26.65 -7.84
N ARG A 128 18.64 -25.48 -7.82
CA ARG A 128 17.21 -25.36 -7.46
C ARG A 128 16.31 -25.89 -8.56
N TYR A 129 16.76 -25.74 -9.81
CA TYR A 129 15.96 -26.02 -11.00
C TYR A 129 16.25 -27.40 -11.57
N CYS A 130 17.49 -27.88 -11.45
CA CYS A 130 17.91 -29.18 -11.98
C CYS A 130 18.82 -29.93 -11.00
N ASP A 131 18.65 -31.26 -10.95
CA ASP A 131 19.58 -32.17 -10.30
C ASP A 131 20.51 -32.77 -11.37
N PRO A 132 21.78 -32.32 -11.46
CA PRO A 132 22.67 -32.71 -12.55
C PRO A 132 23.03 -34.21 -12.52
N LEU A 133 22.79 -34.89 -11.40
CA LEU A 133 22.97 -36.34 -11.31
C LEU A 133 21.80 -37.13 -11.91
N LYS A 134 20.62 -36.50 -12.04
CA LYS A 134 19.43 -37.10 -12.66
C LYS A 134 19.28 -36.70 -14.12
N ASN A 135 19.55 -35.44 -14.45
CA ASN A 135 19.40 -34.92 -15.80
C ASN A 135 20.55 -33.98 -16.18
N TYR A 136 21.67 -34.57 -16.60
CA TYR A 136 22.86 -33.82 -16.96
C TYR A 136 22.66 -32.90 -18.18
N GLN A 137 21.82 -33.29 -19.15
CA GLN A 137 21.58 -32.47 -20.34
C GLN A 137 20.84 -31.19 -20.00
N GLU A 138 19.79 -31.27 -19.16
CA GLU A 138 19.06 -30.09 -18.69
C GLU A 138 19.96 -29.15 -17.87
N PHE A 139 20.89 -29.72 -17.09
CA PHE A 139 21.92 -28.92 -16.42
C PHE A 139 22.82 -28.16 -17.41
N GLU A 140 23.32 -28.82 -18.46
CA GLU A 140 24.14 -28.15 -19.49
C GLU A 140 23.33 -27.08 -20.24
N ASP A 141 22.06 -27.35 -20.56
CA ASP A 141 21.18 -26.39 -21.24
C ASP A 141 20.95 -25.13 -20.38
N LEU A 142 20.67 -25.31 -19.08
CA LEU A 142 20.52 -24.19 -18.13
C LEU A 142 21.84 -23.43 -17.92
N LEU A 143 22.97 -24.13 -17.89
CA LEU A 143 24.28 -23.51 -17.71
C LEU A 143 24.61 -22.54 -18.87
N MET A 144 24.15 -22.86 -20.08
CA MET A 144 24.35 -22.03 -21.27
C MET A 144 23.53 -20.73 -21.26
N GLU A 145 22.57 -20.57 -20.35
CA GLU A 145 21.85 -19.30 -20.16
C GLU A 145 22.70 -18.23 -19.46
N TYR A 146 23.78 -18.63 -18.80
CA TYR A 146 24.66 -17.76 -18.01
C TYR A 146 25.87 -17.24 -18.79
N ASN A 147 26.46 -16.16 -18.28
CA ASN A 147 27.75 -15.68 -18.76
C ASN A 147 28.89 -16.57 -18.22
N ASN A 148 29.79 -17.01 -19.11
CA ASN A 148 30.96 -17.83 -18.79
C ASN A 148 30.62 -19.21 -18.14
N PRO A 149 29.89 -20.09 -18.84
CA PRO A 149 29.45 -21.39 -18.33
C PRO A 149 30.59 -22.26 -17.78
N GLU A 150 31.77 -22.24 -18.41
CA GLU A 150 32.95 -23.00 -17.95
C GLU A 150 33.45 -22.57 -16.56
N LEU A 151 33.40 -21.26 -16.28
CA LEU A 151 33.84 -20.72 -15.01
C LEU A 151 32.85 -21.09 -13.90
N ILE A 152 31.55 -21.06 -14.21
CA ILE A 152 30.49 -21.51 -13.31
C ILE A 152 30.61 -23.00 -13.03
N LYS A 153 30.85 -23.81 -14.08
CA LYS A 153 31.06 -25.25 -13.92
C LYS A 153 32.26 -25.55 -13.03
N ALA A 154 33.35 -24.80 -13.16
CA ALA A 154 34.50 -24.94 -12.28
C ALA A 154 34.19 -24.57 -10.83
N SER A 155 33.36 -23.54 -10.58
CA SER A 155 33.04 -23.08 -9.22
C SER A 155 32.06 -23.98 -8.47
N ILE A 156 31.26 -24.80 -9.17
CA ILE A 156 30.29 -25.72 -8.56
C ILE A 156 30.79 -27.16 -8.40
N LEU A 157 31.97 -27.48 -8.95
CA LEU A 157 32.61 -28.79 -8.83
C LEU A 157 33.60 -28.83 -7.66
N LYS A 158 33.71 -30.00 -7.04
CA LYS A 158 34.74 -30.33 -6.06
C LYS A 158 36.07 -30.62 -6.78
N PRO A 159 37.20 -30.61 -6.05
CA PRO A 159 38.51 -30.98 -6.62
C PRO A 159 38.58 -32.39 -7.23
N ASP A 160 37.70 -33.31 -6.80
CA ASP A 160 37.61 -34.68 -7.33
C ASP A 160 36.70 -34.80 -8.58
N GLY A 161 36.11 -33.69 -9.04
CA GLY A 161 35.22 -33.63 -10.20
C GLY A 161 33.76 -33.97 -9.89
N THR A 162 33.38 -34.21 -8.63
CA THR A 162 31.98 -34.36 -8.22
C THR A 162 31.31 -33.02 -7.93
N PHE A 163 29.98 -32.94 -7.92
CA PHE A 163 29.28 -31.69 -7.62
C PHE A 163 29.32 -31.32 -6.13
N LYS A 164 29.48 -30.03 -5.83
CA LYS A 164 29.30 -29.47 -4.49
C LYS A 164 27.86 -29.65 -4.01
N LYS A 165 27.66 -29.69 -2.70
CA LYS A 165 26.32 -29.74 -2.11
C LYS A 165 25.66 -28.36 -2.22
N TYR A 166 24.45 -28.33 -2.76
CA TYR A 166 23.67 -27.11 -2.84
C TYR A 166 23.12 -26.68 -1.46
N MET A 167 23.15 -25.37 -1.22
CA MET A 167 22.49 -24.70 -0.10
C MET A 167 21.91 -23.37 -0.57
N SER A 168 20.77 -22.94 -0.01
CA SER A 168 20.24 -21.62 -0.33
C SER A 168 21.20 -20.52 0.11
N VAL A 169 21.31 -19.45 -0.68
CA VAL A 169 22.16 -18.29 -0.36
C VAL A 169 21.83 -17.75 1.04
N ARG A 170 20.54 -17.63 1.35
CA ARG A 170 20.05 -17.10 2.63
C ARG A 170 20.52 -17.93 3.81
N ASP A 171 20.33 -19.25 3.76
CA ASP A 171 20.75 -20.15 4.84
C ASP A 171 22.27 -20.15 5.00
N TYR A 172 22.99 -20.16 3.88
CA TYR A 172 24.45 -20.15 3.86
C TYR A 172 25.03 -18.86 4.44
N LEU A 173 24.52 -17.70 4.01
CA LEU A 173 24.96 -16.40 4.53
C LEU A 173 24.56 -16.18 5.99
N TYR A 174 23.61 -16.94 6.55
CA TYR A 174 23.23 -16.86 7.97
C TYR A 174 24.19 -17.62 8.88
N GLN A 175 24.98 -18.55 8.34
CA GLN A 175 25.89 -19.39 9.10
C GLN A 175 27.10 -18.66 9.67
N TYR A 176 27.69 -19.32 10.66
CA TYR A 176 29.02 -19.06 11.18
C TYR A 176 29.91 -20.23 10.75
N PHE A 177 31.14 -19.91 10.39
CA PHE A 177 32.07 -20.84 9.78
C PHE A 177 33.22 -21.14 10.74
N ASP A 178 33.88 -22.28 10.58
CA ASP A 178 35.07 -22.67 11.34
C ASP A 178 36.34 -21.94 10.86
N LYS A 179 36.34 -21.48 9.60
CA LYS A 179 37.43 -20.72 8.99
C LYS A 179 36.90 -19.71 7.95
N PRO A 180 37.71 -18.72 7.54
CA PRO A 180 37.43 -17.93 6.34
C PRO A 180 37.39 -18.81 5.09
N LEU A 181 36.44 -18.57 4.19
CA LEU A 181 36.26 -19.32 2.95
C LEU A 181 36.62 -18.52 1.69
N GLY A 182 37.46 -17.49 1.81
CA GLY A 182 37.90 -16.72 0.64
C GLY A 182 36.96 -15.59 0.24
N LYS A 183 36.97 -15.21 -1.04
CA LYS A 183 36.15 -14.13 -1.59
C LYS A 183 34.74 -14.61 -1.93
N ALA A 184 33.78 -13.69 -1.90
CA ALA A 184 32.42 -13.94 -2.38
C ALA A 184 32.41 -14.04 -3.90
N GLU A 185 31.70 -15.04 -4.42
CA GLU A 185 31.47 -15.24 -5.85
C GLU A 185 30.05 -14.81 -6.22
N TYR A 186 29.87 -14.29 -7.45
CA TYR A 186 28.60 -13.70 -7.90
C TYR A 186 28.18 -14.24 -9.28
N PHE A 187 27.97 -15.55 -9.38
CA PHE A 187 27.64 -16.22 -10.64
C PHE A 187 26.14 -16.45 -10.86
N ASN A 188 25.29 -16.24 -9.84
CA ASN A 188 23.84 -16.30 -10.03
C ASN A 188 23.32 -15.08 -10.79
N MET A 189 22.13 -15.22 -11.39
CA MET A 189 21.40 -14.07 -11.92
C MET A 189 20.96 -13.14 -10.78
N ALA A 190 20.87 -11.85 -11.08
CA ALA A 190 20.40 -10.87 -10.12
C ALA A 190 18.87 -10.92 -9.95
N PHE A 191 18.41 -10.70 -8.71
CA PHE A 191 17.00 -10.64 -8.36
C PHE A 191 16.58 -9.22 -7.94
N ASN A 192 15.31 -8.90 -8.19
CA ASN A 192 14.64 -7.73 -7.62
C ASN A 192 14.31 -7.98 -6.14
N ASN A 193 13.96 -6.91 -5.41
CA ASN A 193 13.47 -7.04 -4.05
C ASN A 193 12.27 -6.15 -3.80
N ALA A 194 11.17 -6.73 -3.30
CA ALA A 194 9.99 -6.01 -2.84
C ALA A 194 10.08 -5.79 -1.32
N ASP A 195 10.66 -4.66 -0.90
CA ASP A 195 11.01 -4.32 0.49
C ASP A 195 9.91 -3.48 1.16
N MET A 196 8.96 -4.17 1.80
CA MET A 196 7.81 -3.58 2.49
C MET A 196 8.03 -3.54 4.00
N GLU A 197 8.05 -2.34 4.59
CA GLU A 197 8.45 -2.19 6.00
C GLU A 197 7.49 -1.36 6.87
N SER A 198 7.62 -1.56 8.19
CA SER A 198 7.19 -0.58 9.18
C SER A 198 8.03 0.70 9.16
N ARG A 199 7.40 1.85 9.46
CA ARG A 199 8.12 3.12 9.65
C ARG A 199 9.17 3.02 10.75
N GLY A 200 10.33 3.66 10.52
CA GLY A 200 11.39 3.81 11.52
C GLY A 200 12.51 2.76 11.45
N GLY A 201 12.44 1.81 10.50
CA GLY A 201 13.51 0.84 10.24
C GLY A 201 14.80 1.45 9.71
N GLY A 202 14.71 2.58 9.00
CA GLY A 202 15.87 3.24 8.37
C GLY A 202 16.09 2.87 6.90
N LYS A 203 15.10 2.26 6.24
CA LYS A 203 15.13 1.81 4.83
C LYS A 203 15.82 2.77 3.88
N SER A 204 15.40 4.04 3.81
CA SER A 204 15.96 4.97 2.84
C SER A 204 17.41 5.37 3.17
N TYR A 205 17.86 5.26 4.42
CA TYR A 205 19.28 5.49 4.74
C TYR A 205 20.14 4.32 4.27
N TRP A 206 19.64 3.09 4.39
CA TRP A 206 20.26 1.90 3.83
C TRP A 206 20.29 1.97 2.29
N ALA A 207 19.15 2.23 1.66
CA ALA A 207 19.07 2.39 0.20
C ALA A 207 20.02 3.49 -0.32
N ALA A 208 20.06 4.66 0.33
CA ALA A 208 21.01 5.72 -0.02
C ALA A 208 22.48 5.29 0.09
N ALA A 209 22.80 4.44 1.08
CA ALA A 209 24.14 3.92 1.26
C ALA A 209 24.53 2.93 0.17
N CYS A 210 23.63 2.02 -0.21
CA CYS A 210 23.83 1.06 -1.32
C CYS A 210 23.95 1.79 -2.66
N LEU A 211 23.08 2.77 -2.94
CA LEU A 211 23.17 3.62 -4.14
C LEU A 211 24.53 4.33 -4.22
N SER A 212 25.00 4.86 -3.09
CA SER A 212 26.31 5.52 -3.03
C SER A 212 27.46 4.54 -3.09
N HIS A 213 27.31 3.35 -2.52
CA HIS A 213 28.30 2.28 -2.59
C HIS A 213 28.52 1.87 -4.05
N ASN A 214 27.43 1.56 -4.77
CA ASN A 214 27.48 1.22 -6.19
C ASN A 214 28.21 2.31 -7.00
N PHE A 215 27.80 3.57 -6.83
CA PHE A 215 28.42 4.70 -7.51
C PHE A 215 29.90 4.93 -7.12
N LEU A 216 30.27 4.86 -5.84
CA LEU A 216 31.63 5.15 -5.36
C LEU A 216 32.62 4.01 -5.61
N PHE A 217 32.13 2.77 -5.77
CA PHE A 217 32.95 1.59 -6.03
C PHE A 217 32.78 1.03 -7.44
N ASP A 218 32.09 1.75 -8.34
CA ASP A 218 31.94 1.39 -9.76
C ASP A 218 31.24 0.05 -9.97
N GLY A 219 30.36 -0.32 -9.04
CA GLY A 219 29.65 -1.62 -9.06
C GLY A 219 30.55 -2.83 -8.83
N ALA A 220 31.82 -2.65 -8.46
CA ALA A 220 32.77 -3.74 -8.29
C ALA A 220 32.31 -4.75 -7.21
N THR A 221 32.60 -6.02 -7.46
CA THR A 221 32.48 -7.16 -6.52
C THR A 221 33.84 -7.73 -6.14
N ASP A 222 34.84 -7.62 -7.01
CA ASP A 222 36.23 -8.05 -6.75
C ASP A 222 37.20 -6.87 -6.86
N TYR A 223 37.94 -6.61 -5.77
CA TYR A 223 38.92 -5.54 -5.69
C TYR A 223 40.22 -5.82 -6.47
N ASP A 224 40.59 -7.08 -6.66
CA ASP A 224 41.76 -7.45 -7.46
C ASP A 224 41.49 -7.21 -8.94
N GLU A 225 40.35 -7.66 -9.46
CA GLU A 225 39.90 -7.33 -10.83
C GLU A 225 39.82 -5.81 -11.03
N TYR A 226 39.26 -5.09 -10.06
CA TYR A 226 39.21 -3.63 -10.06
C TYR A 226 40.60 -2.98 -10.18
N LEU A 227 41.62 -3.57 -9.54
CA LEU A 227 43.00 -3.07 -9.60
C LEU A 227 43.70 -3.47 -10.90
N GLU A 228 43.43 -4.66 -11.43
CA GLU A 228 43.99 -5.16 -12.68
C GLU A 228 43.54 -4.32 -13.87
N LEU A 229 42.22 -4.10 -14.02
CA LEU A 229 41.69 -3.22 -15.08
C LEU A 229 42.32 -1.83 -15.01
N LYS A 230 42.45 -1.29 -13.79
CA LYS A 230 43.08 0.00 -13.58
C LYS A 230 44.57 0.03 -13.95
N ALA A 231 45.29 -1.07 -13.75
CA ALA A 231 46.68 -1.20 -14.15
C ALA A 231 46.83 -1.28 -15.69
N LEU A 232 45.85 -1.86 -16.37
CA LEU A 232 45.75 -1.90 -17.83
C LEU A 232 45.29 -0.58 -18.46
N GLY A 233 44.89 0.40 -17.65
CA GLY A 233 44.34 1.68 -18.13
C GLY A 233 42.85 1.64 -18.47
N GLU A 234 42.20 0.52 -18.17
CA GLU A 234 40.76 0.32 -18.26
C GLU A 234 40.08 0.68 -16.93
N GLN A 235 38.75 0.70 -16.92
CA GLN A 235 37.97 1.01 -15.73
C GLN A 235 36.59 0.39 -15.75
N MET A 236 36.14 -0.06 -14.59
CA MET A 236 34.74 -0.42 -14.36
C MET A 236 33.85 0.83 -14.34
N THR A 237 32.61 0.67 -14.74
CA THR A 237 31.56 1.69 -14.73
C THR A 237 30.27 1.09 -14.18
N SER A 238 29.55 1.85 -13.36
CA SER A 238 28.24 1.46 -12.82
C SER A 238 27.18 2.51 -13.15
N GLU A 239 25.94 2.07 -13.36
CA GLU A 239 24.79 2.95 -13.48
C GLU A 239 23.82 2.74 -12.32
N THR A 240 23.61 3.80 -11.55
CA THR A 240 22.73 3.84 -10.37
C THR A 240 21.45 4.58 -10.71
N LEU A 241 20.27 3.98 -10.54
CA LEU A 241 18.98 4.64 -10.81
C LEU A 241 18.21 4.89 -9.51
N ILE A 242 17.67 6.11 -9.40
CA ILE A 242 16.75 6.52 -8.33
C ILE A 242 15.42 6.90 -8.99
N GLY A 243 14.38 6.15 -8.67
CA GLY A 243 13.05 6.25 -9.25
C GLY A 243 11.96 6.42 -8.20
N ALA A 244 10.83 6.99 -8.61
CA ALA A 244 9.55 6.96 -7.90
C ALA A 244 8.42 7.32 -8.89
N ILE A 245 7.14 7.18 -8.50
CA ILE A 245 6.04 7.72 -9.32
C ILE A 245 6.27 9.22 -9.56
N ASP A 246 6.51 9.99 -8.51
CA ASP A 246 6.71 11.44 -8.58
C ASP A 246 7.99 11.81 -7.81
N THR A 247 8.75 12.74 -8.36
CA THR A 247 9.97 13.32 -7.78
C THR A 247 9.84 13.67 -6.29
N LYS A 248 8.65 14.09 -5.83
CA LYS A 248 8.42 14.40 -4.41
C LYS A 248 8.70 13.21 -3.47
N TYR A 249 8.56 11.98 -3.95
CA TYR A 249 8.78 10.75 -3.19
C TYR A 249 10.25 10.30 -3.20
N SER A 250 11.01 10.57 -4.27
CA SER A 250 12.45 10.26 -4.36
C SER A 250 13.36 11.35 -3.73
N ASN A 251 12.85 12.57 -3.53
CA ASN A 251 13.62 13.70 -3.03
C ASN A 251 14.27 13.47 -1.64
N ASP A 252 13.57 12.79 -0.73
CA ASP A 252 14.11 12.48 0.61
C ASP A 252 15.26 11.46 0.51
N LEU A 253 15.15 10.46 -0.36
CA LEU A 253 16.22 9.51 -0.65
C LEU A 253 17.46 10.19 -1.26
N ILE A 254 17.27 11.07 -2.25
CA ILE A 254 18.35 11.87 -2.83
C ILE A 254 19.01 12.76 -1.76
N THR A 255 18.23 13.37 -0.90
CA THR A 255 18.75 14.21 0.20
C THR A 255 19.61 13.40 1.17
N LYS A 256 19.22 12.16 1.48
CA LYS A 256 20.01 11.23 2.31
C LYS A 256 21.28 10.77 1.59
N MET A 257 21.24 10.53 0.27
CA MET A 257 22.41 10.21 -0.54
C MET A 257 23.41 11.38 -0.53
N LYS A 258 22.95 12.60 -0.83
CA LYS A 258 23.76 13.84 -0.75
C LYS A 258 24.37 14.02 0.64
N LEU A 259 23.60 13.78 1.70
CA LEU A 259 24.11 13.87 3.08
C LEU A 259 25.32 12.96 3.28
N GLY A 260 25.25 11.69 2.90
CA GLY A 260 26.37 10.77 3.11
C GLY A 260 27.57 11.10 2.22
N LEU A 261 27.35 11.45 0.94
CA LEU A 261 28.41 11.88 0.02
C LEU A 261 29.15 13.15 0.49
N ASN A 262 28.42 14.11 1.08
CA ASN A 262 29.01 15.33 1.63
C ASN A 262 29.76 15.11 2.96
N ASN A 263 29.58 13.94 3.60
CA ASN A 263 30.18 13.62 4.89
C ASN A 263 31.13 12.42 4.80
N LEU A 264 31.72 12.16 3.62
CA LEU A 264 32.73 11.13 3.43
C LEU A 264 33.96 11.38 4.32
N PRO A 265 34.49 10.33 4.98
CA PRO A 265 35.58 10.49 5.94
C PRO A 265 36.95 10.56 5.24
N GLY A 266 37.98 11.02 5.97
CA GLY A 266 39.36 11.02 5.48
C GLY A 266 39.78 12.28 4.72
N LYS A 267 38.95 13.33 4.68
CA LYS A 267 39.37 14.66 4.22
C LYS A 267 40.45 15.22 5.15
N ILE A 268 41.55 15.68 4.58
CA ILE A 268 42.69 16.26 5.32
C ILE A 268 43.09 17.59 4.68
N THR A 269 43.35 18.60 5.50
CA THR A 269 43.90 19.89 5.05
C THR A 269 45.31 20.04 5.61
N ILE A 270 46.29 20.31 4.74
CA ILE A 270 47.69 20.56 5.10
C ILE A 270 48.11 21.88 4.47
N GLY A 271 48.33 22.91 5.29
CA GLY A 271 48.54 24.27 4.77
C GLY A 271 47.31 24.73 3.98
N GLU A 272 47.53 25.12 2.71
CA GLU A 272 46.48 25.54 1.78
C GLU A 272 45.89 24.36 0.97
N ASP A 273 46.56 23.19 0.98
CA ASP A 273 46.12 22.03 0.22
C ASP A 273 44.99 21.28 0.91
N VAL A 274 43.90 21.05 0.17
CA VAL A 274 42.76 20.24 0.62
C VAL A 274 42.79 18.89 -0.10
N TYR A 275 43.11 17.84 0.65
CA TYR A 275 43.04 16.46 0.20
C TYR A 275 41.62 15.92 0.48
N PRO A 276 40.82 15.60 -0.57
CA PRO A 276 39.48 15.06 -0.37
C PRO A 276 39.52 13.65 0.22
N SER A 277 38.35 13.13 0.62
CA SER A 277 38.21 11.74 1.03
C SER A 277 38.78 10.78 -0.03
N PRO A 278 39.46 9.69 0.35
CA PRO A 278 39.90 8.64 -0.58
C PRO A 278 38.78 7.94 -1.35
N PHE A 279 37.55 8.03 -0.86
CA PHE A 279 36.37 7.51 -1.54
C PHE A 279 35.73 8.54 -2.46
N TYR A 280 36.07 9.82 -2.34
CA TYR A 280 35.43 10.87 -3.12
C TYR A 280 35.69 10.71 -4.62
N LYS A 281 34.62 10.82 -5.41
CA LYS A 281 34.69 10.95 -6.87
C LYS A 281 34.34 12.37 -7.27
N ARG A 282 35.11 12.92 -8.22
CA ARG A 282 34.68 14.13 -8.94
C ARG A 282 33.55 13.74 -9.88
N PHE A 283 32.52 14.55 -9.95
CA PHE A 283 31.38 14.34 -10.84
C PHE A 283 30.82 15.68 -11.30
N SER A 284 30.07 15.65 -12.41
CA SER A 284 29.31 16.77 -12.95
C SER A 284 27.88 16.31 -13.30
N GLY A 285 26.99 17.24 -13.60
CA GLY A 285 25.60 16.94 -13.97
C GLY A 285 24.57 17.49 -12.99
N SER A 286 23.37 16.91 -13.00
CA SER A 286 22.20 17.42 -12.27
C SER A 286 21.55 16.35 -11.39
N TRP A 287 21.15 16.76 -10.18
CA TRP A 287 20.34 15.94 -9.25
C TRP A 287 18.83 16.10 -9.46
N GLU A 288 18.41 17.04 -10.32
CA GLU A 288 17.00 17.29 -10.60
C GLU A 288 16.36 16.08 -11.30
N SER A 289 15.02 16.06 -11.36
CA SER A 289 14.30 15.01 -12.08
C SER A 289 14.70 14.98 -13.56
N ALA A 290 14.82 13.78 -14.14
CA ALA A 290 15.46 13.52 -15.44
C ALA A 290 16.96 13.90 -15.52
N GLY A 291 17.57 14.32 -14.42
CA GLY A 291 18.98 14.62 -14.31
C GLY A 291 19.85 13.37 -14.36
N THR A 292 21.08 13.56 -14.85
CA THR A 292 22.16 12.58 -14.81
C THR A 292 23.36 13.21 -14.12
N ILE A 293 24.00 12.45 -13.23
CA ILE A 293 25.32 12.76 -12.70
C ILE A 293 26.31 11.77 -13.25
N THR A 294 27.45 12.26 -13.71
CA THR A 294 28.52 11.45 -14.28
C THR A 294 29.80 11.63 -13.48
N ALA A 295 30.37 10.52 -13.01
CA ALA A 295 31.67 10.48 -12.35
C ALA A 295 32.79 10.75 -13.36
N GLY A 296 33.38 11.93 -13.28
CA GLY A 296 34.46 12.34 -14.17
C GLY A 296 34.78 13.81 -14.03
N TYR A 297 35.88 14.20 -14.64
CA TYR A 297 36.29 15.59 -14.77
C TYR A 297 37.11 15.79 -16.06
N ASP A 298 37.02 16.99 -16.61
CA ASP A 298 37.81 17.37 -17.77
C ASP A 298 39.25 17.65 -17.34
N ILE A 299 40.20 17.13 -18.10
CA ILE A 299 41.63 17.33 -17.90
C ILE A 299 42.26 17.72 -19.24
N LYS A 300 43.18 18.68 -19.20
CA LYS A 300 43.95 19.09 -20.38
C LYS A 300 45.27 18.30 -20.40
N ILE A 301 45.45 17.42 -21.39
CA ILE A 301 46.68 16.63 -21.58
C ILE A 301 47.25 16.99 -22.96
N GLY A 302 48.50 17.48 -23.01
CA GLY A 302 49.15 17.85 -24.27
C GLY A 302 48.42 18.95 -25.06
N GLY A 303 47.66 19.81 -24.38
CA GLY A 303 46.89 20.88 -25.03
C GLY A 303 45.46 20.50 -25.45
N GLN A 304 45.12 19.20 -25.45
CA GLN A 304 43.77 18.71 -25.77
C GLN A 304 42.96 18.42 -24.51
N TRP A 305 41.65 18.64 -24.58
CA TRP A 305 40.73 18.26 -23.52
C TRP A 305 40.39 16.78 -23.62
N GLY A 306 40.58 16.06 -22.53
CA GLY A 306 40.13 14.68 -22.35
C GLY A 306 39.29 14.55 -21.08
N LYS A 307 38.53 13.46 -20.97
CA LYS A 307 37.78 13.11 -19.76
C LYS A 307 38.55 12.08 -18.95
N LYS A 308 38.54 12.22 -17.62
CA LYS A 308 39.12 11.25 -16.68
C LYS A 308 38.16 10.95 -15.54
N GLY A 309 38.16 9.71 -15.06
CA GLY A 309 37.23 9.20 -14.04
C GLY A 309 36.41 8.04 -14.59
N SER A 310 35.72 7.31 -13.71
CA SER A 310 35.12 6.01 -14.05
C SER A 310 33.90 6.06 -14.97
N SER A 311 33.36 7.25 -15.24
CA SER A 311 32.12 7.45 -16.01
C SER A 311 30.85 6.85 -15.39
N SER A 312 30.94 6.31 -14.17
CA SER A 312 29.78 5.84 -13.39
C SER A 312 28.69 6.91 -13.27
N LEU A 313 27.43 6.47 -13.31
CA LEU A 313 26.26 7.33 -13.44
C LEU A 313 25.33 7.27 -12.22
N ILE A 314 24.67 8.39 -11.90
CA ILE A 314 23.46 8.44 -11.07
C ILE A 314 22.35 9.06 -11.92
N GLN A 315 21.28 8.30 -12.13
CA GLN A 315 20.10 8.68 -12.88
C GLN A 315 18.95 8.97 -11.92
N HIS A 316 18.30 10.12 -12.06
CA HIS A 316 17.07 10.42 -11.34
C HIS A 316 15.89 10.41 -12.32
N ARG A 317 14.89 9.55 -12.08
CA ARG A 317 13.72 9.40 -12.95
C ARG A 317 12.41 9.48 -12.16
N SER A 318 11.41 10.08 -12.79
CA SER A 318 10.03 10.15 -12.30
C SER A 318 9.15 9.39 -13.29
N PHE A 319 8.32 8.48 -12.81
CA PHE A 319 7.51 7.58 -13.65
C PHE A 319 6.04 8.02 -13.82
N LYS A 320 5.65 9.17 -13.25
CA LYS A 320 4.29 9.71 -13.20
C LYS A 320 3.61 9.78 -14.56
N ASP A 321 4.23 10.52 -15.47
CA ASP A 321 3.69 10.80 -16.79
C ASP A 321 4.29 9.87 -17.85
N ASN A 322 5.29 9.07 -17.46
CA ASN A 322 6.07 8.23 -18.37
C ASN A 322 6.65 7.00 -17.64
N HIS A 323 5.97 5.86 -17.76
CA HIS A 323 6.45 4.58 -17.20
C HIS A 323 7.73 4.07 -17.90
N VAL A 324 8.06 4.56 -19.10
CA VAL A 324 9.30 4.26 -19.84
C VAL A 324 10.43 5.26 -19.59
N ALA A 325 10.37 6.07 -18.51
CA ALA A 325 11.40 7.09 -18.23
C ALA A 325 12.82 6.55 -18.03
N ALA A 326 12.96 5.25 -17.75
CA ALA A 326 14.25 4.57 -17.62
C ALA A 326 14.76 3.98 -18.96
N ASN A 327 14.00 4.06 -20.05
CA ASN A 327 14.42 3.50 -21.34
C ASN A 327 15.71 4.18 -21.83
N GLY A 328 16.64 3.37 -22.32
CA GLY A 328 17.99 3.81 -22.71
C GLY A 328 19.01 3.89 -21.56
N THR A 329 18.58 3.64 -20.32
CA THR A 329 19.51 3.37 -19.21
C THR A 329 19.80 1.87 -19.10
N ARG A 330 20.89 1.52 -18.41
CA ARG A 330 21.31 0.15 -18.10
C ARG A 330 21.74 0.04 -16.63
N PRO A 331 20.83 0.31 -15.67
CA PRO A 331 21.20 0.37 -14.26
C PRO A 331 21.55 -1.03 -13.74
N ASN A 332 22.73 -1.16 -13.15
CA ASN A 332 23.09 -2.37 -12.40
C ASN A 332 22.54 -2.32 -10.96
N PHE A 333 22.18 -1.14 -10.45
CA PHE A 333 21.41 -1.01 -9.22
C PHE A 333 20.40 0.13 -9.31
N ALA A 334 19.12 -0.19 -9.15
CA ALA A 334 18.02 0.75 -9.12
C ALA A 334 17.29 0.68 -7.78
N VAL A 335 16.89 1.84 -7.24
CA VAL A 335 15.94 1.94 -6.13
C VAL A 335 14.70 2.68 -6.63
N ILE A 336 13.54 2.05 -6.49
CA ILE A 336 12.24 2.69 -6.73
C ILE A 336 11.62 2.94 -5.36
N ASP A 337 11.56 4.21 -4.95
CA ASP A 337 11.11 4.59 -3.60
C ASP A 337 9.61 4.89 -3.56
N GLU A 338 9.03 4.61 -2.39
CA GLU A 338 7.60 4.71 -2.06
C GLU A 338 6.68 4.08 -3.13
N VAL A 339 6.93 2.79 -3.43
CA VAL A 339 6.13 2.03 -4.41
C VAL A 339 4.65 1.88 -4.04
N GLY A 340 4.27 2.17 -2.78
CA GLY A 340 2.88 2.20 -2.33
C GLY A 340 1.99 3.25 -3.03
N PHE A 341 2.60 4.23 -3.69
CA PHE A 341 1.90 5.23 -4.51
C PHE A 341 2.00 4.98 -6.01
N MET A 342 2.64 3.90 -6.45
CA MET A 342 2.82 3.60 -7.87
C MET A 342 1.62 2.84 -8.44
N ASN A 343 0.73 3.58 -9.11
CA ASN A 343 -0.37 3.02 -9.90
C ASN A 343 0.06 2.45 -11.26
N ASN A 344 1.37 2.41 -11.55
CA ASN A 344 1.97 1.89 -12.78
C ASN A 344 3.27 1.10 -12.51
N LEU A 345 3.48 0.62 -11.28
CA LEU A 345 4.64 -0.20 -10.91
C LEU A 345 4.87 -1.40 -11.83
N ILE A 346 3.82 -2.14 -12.20
CA ILE A 346 3.93 -3.34 -13.05
C ILE A 346 4.47 -2.96 -14.44
N ASP A 347 3.96 -1.87 -15.03
CA ASP A 347 4.43 -1.37 -16.32
C ASP A 347 5.89 -0.92 -16.25
N VAL A 348 6.26 -0.25 -15.15
CA VAL A 348 7.65 0.17 -14.90
C VAL A 348 8.58 -1.04 -14.77
N LEU A 349 8.19 -2.07 -14.02
CA LEU A 349 8.98 -3.29 -13.89
C LEU A 349 9.12 -4.04 -15.21
N GLY A 350 8.05 -4.14 -16.00
CA GLY A 350 8.07 -4.76 -17.32
C GLY A 350 9.07 -4.10 -18.27
N GLN A 351 9.19 -2.77 -18.20
CA GLN A 351 10.16 -2.01 -19.01
C GLN A 351 11.58 -2.08 -18.44
N MET A 352 11.71 -2.01 -17.12
CA MET A 352 13.02 -2.05 -16.47
C MET A 352 13.67 -3.43 -16.50
N LYS A 353 12.91 -4.51 -16.70
CA LYS A 353 13.44 -5.87 -16.89
C LYS A 353 14.52 -5.90 -17.99
N GLU A 354 14.20 -5.37 -19.17
CA GLU A 354 15.14 -5.29 -20.29
C GLU A 354 16.30 -4.31 -20.07
N ALA A 355 16.12 -3.32 -19.19
CA ALA A 355 17.20 -2.39 -18.82
C ALA A 355 18.19 -3.00 -17.81
N ALA A 356 17.71 -3.95 -17.00
CA ALA A 356 18.49 -4.67 -15.98
C ALA A 356 19.11 -5.98 -16.49
N ALA A 357 18.71 -6.43 -17.68
CA ALA A 357 19.24 -7.63 -18.33
C ALA A 357 20.13 -7.30 -19.53
N ASP A 358 21.06 -8.21 -19.81
CA ASP A 358 21.83 -8.28 -21.04
C ASP A 358 21.63 -9.65 -21.68
N GLY A 359 20.80 -9.69 -22.73
CA GLY A 359 20.36 -10.95 -23.34
C GLY A 359 19.60 -11.82 -22.35
N THR A 360 20.10 -13.03 -22.11
CA THR A 360 19.53 -14.00 -21.16
C THR A 360 19.95 -13.75 -19.71
N VAL A 361 20.95 -12.89 -19.48
CA VAL A 361 21.56 -12.71 -18.16
C VAL A 361 21.08 -11.44 -17.51
N LYS A 362 20.34 -11.58 -16.42
CA LYS A 362 19.98 -10.44 -15.57
C LYS A 362 21.11 -10.13 -14.58
N GLN A 363 21.62 -8.91 -14.62
CA GLN A 363 22.69 -8.44 -13.73
C GLN A 363 22.29 -7.21 -12.89
N GLY A 364 21.22 -6.52 -13.28
CA GLY A 364 20.68 -5.37 -12.58
C GLY A 364 19.65 -5.75 -11.51
N ILE A 365 19.70 -5.04 -10.38
CA ILE A 365 18.75 -5.19 -9.28
C ILE A 365 17.78 -4.01 -9.28
N ILE A 366 16.50 -4.30 -9.12
CA ILE A 366 15.47 -3.30 -8.80
C ILE A 366 15.03 -3.51 -7.34
N TRP A 367 15.39 -2.56 -6.48
CA TRP A 367 15.01 -2.54 -5.07
C TRP A 367 13.83 -1.60 -4.84
N MET A 368 12.66 -2.18 -4.61
CA MET A 368 11.41 -1.45 -4.42
C MET A 368 11.17 -1.22 -2.93
N THR A 369 11.15 0.04 -2.49
CA THR A 369 10.92 0.36 -1.07
C THR A 369 9.51 0.90 -0.85
N GLY A 370 8.80 0.33 0.14
CA GLY A 370 7.46 0.78 0.53
C GLY A 370 7.29 0.81 2.05
N THR A 371 6.35 1.63 2.52
CA THR A 371 6.04 1.71 3.94
C THR A 371 4.55 1.60 4.20
N GLY A 372 4.18 0.93 5.29
CA GLY A 372 2.81 0.97 5.78
C GLY A 372 2.33 2.40 6.06
N GLY A 373 1.16 2.75 5.51
CA GLY A 373 0.47 4.04 5.74
C GLY A 373 0.72 5.09 4.68
N ASP A 374 1.43 4.71 3.64
CA ASP A 374 1.72 5.47 2.43
C ASP A 374 1.15 4.71 1.21
N MET A 375 -0.12 4.28 1.33
CA MET A 375 -0.82 3.44 0.34
C MET A 375 -2.10 4.15 -0.14
N SER A 376 -2.29 4.25 -1.46
CA SER A 376 -3.43 4.94 -2.07
C SER A 376 -4.12 4.09 -3.13
N GLY A 377 -5.38 3.70 -2.90
CA GLY A 377 -6.26 3.11 -3.92
C GLY A 377 -5.57 2.09 -4.85
N GLY A 378 -5.76 2.26 -6.16
CA GLY A 378 -5.22 1.36 -7.21
C GLY A 378 -3.68 1.22 -7.26
N ALA A 379 -2.92 2.12 -6.63
CA ALA A 379 -1.47 1.92 -6.47
C ALA A 379 -1.13 0.78 -5.50
N THR A 380 -1.95 0.62 -4.47
CA THR A 380 -1.80 -0.43 -3.45
C THR A 380 -1.95 -1.82 -4.08
N GLU A 381 -2.84 -1.97 -5.07
CA GLU A 381 -3.04 -3.27 -5.71
C GLU A 381 -1.85 -3.70 -6.57
N GLN A 382 -1.15 -2.77 -7.25
CA GLN A 382 0.04 -3.13 -8.03
C GLN A 382 1.19 -3.60 -7.15
N VAL A 383 1.52 -2.85 -6.09
CA VAL A 383 2.57 -3.28 -5.14
C VAL A 383 2.18 -4.58 -4.43
N LYS A 384 0.91 -4.77 -4.12
CA LYS A 384 0.39 -5.98 -3.49
C LYS A 384 0.51 -7.20 -4.41
N GLN A 385 0.27 -7.03 -5.71
CA GLN A 385 0.49 -8.09 -6.70
C GLN A 385 1.97 -8.46 -6.79
N VAL A 386 2.87 -7.47 -6.84
CA VAL A 386 4.33 -7.73 -6.84
C VAL A 386 4.76 -8.42 -5.54
N PHE A 387 4.21 -8.00 -4.40
CA PHE A 387 4.56 -8.54 -3.10
C PHE A 387 4.01 -9.96 -2.84
N TYR A 388 2.79 -10.28 -3.30
CA TYR A 388 2.20 -11.62 -3.12
C TYR A 388 2.49 -12.58 -4.29
N SER A 389 3.07 -12.10 -5.39
CA SER A 389 3.56 -12.92 -6.49
C SER A 389 5.01 -12.57 -6.86
N PRO A 390 5.96 -12.60 -5.91
CA PRO A 390 7.33 -12.10 -6.12
C PRO A 390 8.06 -12.77 -7.29
N GLY A 391 7.95 -14.10 -7.45
CA GLY A 391 8.59 -14.83 -8.55
C GLY A 391 8.15 -14.36 -9.95
N ALA A 392 6.89 -13.90 -10.11
CA ALA A 392 6.40 -13.39 -11.39
C ALA A 392 7.09 -12.08 -11.84
N PHE A 393 7.73 -11.37 -10.89
CA PHE A 393 8.45 -10.12 -11.12
C PHE A 393 9.94 -10.25 -10.82
N GLU A 394 10.46 -11.49 -10.86
CA GLU A 394 11.87 -11.81 -10.61
C GLU A 394 12.37 -11.25 -9.27
N CYS A 395 11.49 -11.21 -8.26
CA CYS A 395 11.83 -10.80 -6.91
C CYS A 395 12.26 -12.01 -6.07
N LEU A 396 13.12 -11.77 -5.06
CA LEU A 396 13.38 -12.78 -4.03
C LEU A 396 12.09 -13.18 -3.31
N GLU A 397 11.97 -14.49 -3.07
CA GLU A 397 10.80 -15.10 -2.44
C GLU A 397 11.10 -15.49 -0.97
N PHE A 398 10.11 -15.30 -0.12
CA PHE A 398 10.17 -15.59 1.32
C PHE A 398 8.96 -16.41 1.72
N ASP A 399 9.13 -17.37 2.61
CA ASP A 399 8.00 -18.08 3.19
C ASP A 399 7.13 -17.14 4.04
N ASP A 400 5.81 -17.26 3.88
CA ASP A 400 4.85 -16.53 4.71
C ASP A 400 4.73 -17.20 6.09
N GLU A 401 5.67 -16.88 6.96
CA GLU A 401 5.65 -17.29 8.36
C GLU A 401 4.83 -16.34 9.26
N PHE A 402 4.25 -15.28 8.70
CA PHE A 402 3.54 -14.24 9.45
C PHE A 402 2.04 -14.48 9.53
N GLU A 403 1.43 -14.89 8.42
CA GLU A 403 -0.02 -15.14 8.33
C GLU A 403 -0.32 -16.51 7.73
N GLY A 404 0.61 -17.08 6.95
CA GLY A 404 0.41 -18.36 6.26
C GLY A 404 -0.72 -18.30 5.22
N TYR A 405 -1.06 -17.10 4.75
CA TYR A 405 -2.10 -16.86 3.75
C TYR A 405 -1.60 -17.13 2.33
N GLN A 406 -0.30 -16.89 2.08
CA GLN A 406 0.38 -17.23 0.84
C GLN A 406 1.45 -18.29 1.10
N THR A 407 1.93 -18.96 0.06
CA THR A 407 3.13 -19.80 0.20
C THR A 407 4.40 -18.95 0.18
N LYS A 408 4.45 -17.96 -0.72
CA LYS A 408 5.58 -17.05 -0.90
C LYS A 408 5.13 -15.59 -0.92
N ILE A 409 5.95 -14.74 -0.32
CA ILE A 409 5.78 -13.29 -0.25
C ILE A 409 7.09 -12.57 -0.55
N GLY A 410 7.02 -11.27 -0.80
CA GLY A 410 8.16 -10.37 -0.84
C GLY A 410 8.75 -10.11 0.55
N PHE A 411 9.82 -9.32 0.61
CA PHE A 411 10.52 -9.03 1.86
C PHE A 411 9.69 -8.10 2.76
N PHE A 412 9.24 -8.62 3.90
CA PHE A 412 8.48 -7.84 4.89
C PHE A 412 9.26 -7.63 6.19
N VAL A 413 9.33 -6.38 6.66
CA VAL A 413 9.93 -6.04 7.96
C VAL A 413 8.87 -5.54 8.94
N PRO A 414 8.54 -6.34 9.99
CA PRO A 414 7.54 -5.98 10.97
C PRO A 414 8.04 -4.93 11.96
N ALA A 415 7.11 -4.21 12.58
CA ALA A 415 7.38 -3.11 13.48
C ALA A 415 8.23 -3.49 14.70
N TRP A 416 8.11 -4.73 15.21
CA TRP A 416 8.88 -5.14 16.38
C TRP A 416 10.39 -5.21 16.10
N MET A 417 10.82 -5.39 14.84
CA MET A 417 12.25 -5.35 14.46
C MET A 417 12.83 -3.95 14.36
N THR A 418 12.00 -2.93 14.14
CA THR A 418 12.49 -1.55 13.92
C THR A 418 12.74 -0.81 15.25
N LEU A 419 12.25 -1.35 16.37
CA LEU A 419 12.30 -0.70 17.68
C LEU A 419 13.66 -0.87 18.37
N ASN A 420 14.50 0.15 18.21
CA ASN A 420 15.86 0.18 18.77
C ASN A 420 15.94 -0.02 20.29
N GLN A 421 14.90 0.32 21.07
CA GLN A 421 14.90 0.13 22.52
C GLN A 421 14.82 -1.33 22.97
N PHE A 422 14.53 -2.25 22.06
CA PHE A 422 14.45 -3.69 22.33
C PHE A 422 15.62 -4.47 21.70
N LYS A 423 16.72 -3.78 21.37
CA LYS A 423 17.94 -4.41 20.86
C LYS A 423 18.91 -4.70 22.02
N ASP A 424 19.58 -5.84 21.99
CA ASP A 424 20.68 -6.16 22.90
C ASP A 424 22.00 -5.47 22.49
N ASP A 425 23.09 -5.72 23.23
CA ASP A 425 24.41 -5.12 22.96
C ASP A 425 25.08 -5.64 21.68
N LEU A 426 24.63 -6.78 21.15
CA LEU A 426 25.04 -7.33 19.86
C LEU A 426 24.16 -6.81 18.70
N GLY A 427 23.08 -6.10 19.02
CA GLY A 427 22.13 -5.55 18.06
C GLY A 427 20.97 -6.48 17.69
N ASN A 428 20.75 -7.58 18.43
CA ASN A 428 19.64 -8.51 18.19
C ASN A 428 18.35 -8.03 18.83
N THR A 429 17.22 -8.25 18.16
CA THR A 429 15.90 -7.88 18.67
C THR A 429 15.39 -8.86 19.71
N ASN A 430 14.98 -8.36 20.88
CA ASN A 430 14.09 -9.07 21.79
C ASN A 430 12.64 -8.92 21.27
N TRP A 431 12.27 -9.78 20.33
CA TRP A 431 11.00 -9.71 19.62
C TRP A 431 9.80 -9.83 20.57
N GLN A 432 9.89 -10.68 21.59
CA GLN A 432 8.82 -10.88 22.58
C GLN A 432 8.51 -9.60 23.35
N ALA A 433 9.54 -8.90 23.85
CA ALA A 433 9.38 -7.65 24.57
C ALA A 433 8.86 -6.53 23.65
N ALA A 434 9.37 -6.45 22.43
CA ALA A 434 8.94 -5.49 21.43
C ALA A 434 7.48 -5.68 21.02
N LEU A 435 7.07 -6.92 20.77
CA LEU A 435 5.69 -7.26 20.40
C LEU A 435 4.71 -6.96 21.53
N ARG A 436 5.03 -7.35 22.78
CA ARG A 436 4.22 -7.00 23.96
C ARG A 436 4.00 -5.48 24.09
N TYR A 437 5.04 -4.69 23.81
CA TYR A 437 4.93 -3.24 23.83
C TYR A 437 3.97 -2.70 22.75
N ILE A 438 4.06 -3.20 21.52
CA ILE A 438 3.17 -2.81 20.41
C ILE A 438 1.73 -3.19 20.74
N LEU A 439 1.48 -4.42 21.18
CA LEU A 439 0.15 -4.91 21.51
C LEU A 439 -0.49 -4.14 22.66
N LYS A 440 0.27 -3.83 23.72
CA LYS A 440 -0.22 -2.99 24.82
C LYS A 440 -0.60 -1.59 24.34
N LYS A 441 0.12 -1.03 23.37
CA LYS A 441 -0.21 0.27 22.78
C LYS A 441 -1.48 0.18 21.93
N ARG A 442 -1.63 -0.87 21.11
CA ARG A 442 -2.84 -1.16 20.34
C ARG A 442 -4.07 -1.32 21.25
N GLU A 443 -3.97 -2.12 22.31
CA GLU A 443 -5.04 -2.29 23.31
C GLU A 443 -5.47 -0.98 23.98
N ARG A 444 -4.51 -0.11 24.31
CA ARG A 444 -4.81 1.21 24.88
C ARG A 444 -5.57 2.11 23.89
N LEU A 445 -5.22 2.06 22.61
CA LEU A 445 -5.90 2.83 21.57
C LEU A 445 -7.30 2.27 21.31
N LYS A 446 -7.45 0.94 21.27
CA LYS A 446 -8.73 0.23 21.07
C LYS A 446 -9.78 0.55 22.15
N ARG A 447 -9.37 0.70 23.41
CA ARG A 447 -10.27 1.05 24.52
C ARG A 447 -10.83 2.48 24.46
N ASN A 448 -10.26 3.35 23.62
CA ASN A 448 -10.64 4.75 23.53
C ASN A 448 -11.52 4.98 22.29
N VAL A 449 -12.84 4.81 22.44
CA VAL A 449 -13.85 4.85 21.36
C VAL A 449 -13.79 6.15 20.53
N LYS A 450 -13.34 7.27 21.12
CA LYS A 450 -13.15 8.55 20.44
C LYS A 450 -11.95 8.63 19.47
N LYS A 451 -11.19 7.53 19.30
CA LYS A 451 -9.92 7.52 18.54
C LYS A 451 -9.74 6.28 17.65
N LYS A 452 -10.81 5.77 17.03
CA LYS A 452 -10.74 4.61 16.11
C LYS A 452 -9.71 4.83 14.98
N GLU A 453 -9.69 6.01 14.39
CA GLU A 453 -8.68 6.42 13.39
C GLU A 453 -7.24 6.30 13.92
N ALA A 454 -7.00 6.65 15.18
CA ALA A 454 -5.66 6.56 15.76
C ALA A 454 -5.20 5.10 15.99
N TYR A 455 -6.14 4.18 16.19
CA TYR A 455 -5.86 2.75 16.25
C TYR A 455 -5.51 2.21 14.86
N GLU A 456 -6.28 2.57 13.84
CA GLU A 456 -6.03 2.19 12.44
C GLU A 456 -4.69 2.75 11.95
N HIS A 457 -4.39 4.03 12.19
CA HIS A 457 -3.08 4.60 11.91
C HIS A 457 -1.93 3.89 12.64
N GLU A 458 -2.13 3.43 13.88
CA GLU A 458 -1.10 2.66 14.60
C GLU A 458 -0.86 1.31 13.96
N ILE A 459 -1.91 0.61 13.52
CA ILE A 459 -1.77 -0.68 12.80
C ILE A 459 -0.96 -0.46 11.54
N VAL A 460 -1.39 0.48 10.71
CA VAL A 460 -0.83 0.68 9.38
C VAL A 460 0.61 1.23 9.45
N GLN A 461 0.93 2.12 10.39
CA GLN A 461 2.31 2.63 10.55
C GLN A 461 3.25 1.63 11.22
N ARG A 462 2.71 0.74 12.04
CA ARG A 462 3.45 -0.28 12.80
C ARG A 462 2.84 -1.66 12.60
N PRO A 463 2.91 -2.16 11.36
CA PRO A 463 2.39 -3.47 11.00
C PRO A 463 3.20 -4.56 11.74
N ILE A 464 2.51 -5.58 12.23
CA ILE A 464 3.12 -6.79 12.80
C ILE A 464 3.07 -7.97 11.82
N VAL A 465 2.16 -7.90 10.85
CA VAL A 465 1.96 -8.85 9.75
C VAL A 465 1.87 -8.07 8.43
N HIS A 466 2.12 -8.73 7.30
CA HIS A 466 2.24 -8.03 6.02
C HIS A 466 0.90 -7.47 5.52
N SER A 467 -0.24 -8.12 5.80
CA SER A 467 -1.57 -7.63 5.42
C SER A 467 -1.84 -6.22 5.97
N GLU A 468 -1.30 -5.91 7.15
CA GLU A 468 -1.44 -4.60 7.80
C GLU A 468 -0.69 -3.48 7.07
N VAL A 469 0.33 -3.79 6.26
CA VAL A 469 1.04 -2.81 5.42
C VAL A 469 0.12 -2.28 4.32
N PHE A 470 -0.71 -3.17 3.76
CA PHE A 470 -1.60 -2.90 2.64
C PHE A 470 -3.00 -2.47 3.08
N LEU A 471 -3.26 -2.38 4.39
CA LEU A 471 -4.47 -1.76 4.90
C LEU A 471 -4.48 -0.30 4.45
N LEU A 472 -5.48 0.04 3.64
CA LEU A 472 -5.68 1.42 3.20
C LEU A 472 -5.99 2.26 4.45
N THR A 473 -5.22 3.33 4.65
CA THR A 473 -5.51 4.31 5.73
C THR A 473 -6.88 4.98 5.57
N HIS A 474 -7.47 4.86 4.39
CA HIS A 474 -8.86 5.17 4.10
C HIS A 474 -9.65 3.87 3.87
N HIS A 475 -9.70 3.01 4.88
CA HIS A 475 -10.76 2.02 4.87
C HIS A 475 -12.09 2.75 4.99
N SER A 476 -12.96 2.46 4.02
CA SER A 476 -14.39 2.52 4.20
C SER A 476 -14.74 2.16 5.65
N ILE A 477 -15.48 3.05 6.33
CA ILE A 477 -15.89 2.87 7.72
C ILE A 477 -16.79 1.61 7.91
N LEU A 478 -17.20 0.98 6.79
CA LEU A 478 -18.13 -0.13 6.67
C LEU A 478 -17.52 -1.48 7.14
N PRO A 479 -18.36 -2.44 7.58
CA PRO A 479 -17.92 -3.75 8.06
C PRO A 479 -17.56 -4.73 6.92
N SER A 480 -16.46 -4.48 6.20
CA SER A 480 -16.11 -5.24 4.98
C SER A 480 -15.94 -6.75 5.18
N ALA A 481 -15.48 -7.20 6.36
CA ALA A 481 -15.32 -8.64 6.64
C ALA A 481 -16.69 -9.35 6.76
N ASP A 482 -17.61 -8.79 7.54
CA ASP A 482 -18.97 -9.34 7.72
C ASP A 482 -19.76 -9.30 6.40
N LEU A 483 -19.57 -8.23 5.60
CA LEU A 483 -20.16 -8.12 4.26
C LEU A 483 -19.64 -9.20 3.31
N LYS A 484 -18.34 -9.52 3.36
CA LYS A 484 -17.73 -10.57 2.55
C LYS A 484 -18.24 -11.95 2.96
N GLU A 485 -18.30 -12.25 4.25
CA GLU A 485 -18.87 -13.50 4.76
C GLU A 485 -20.33 -13.68 4.31
N HIS A 486 -21.14 -12.62 4.42
CA HIS A 486 -22.52 -12.64 3.95
C HIS A 486 -22.63 -12.86 2.43
N MET A 487 -21.79 -12.19 1.63
CA MET A 487 -21.73 -12.38 0.18
C MET A 487 -21.36 -13.82 -0.19
N ASP A 488 -20.33 -14.39 0.43
CA ASP A 488 -19.89 -15.76 0.18
C ASP A 488 -21.00 -16.78 0.50
N ASN A 489 -21.74 -16.55 1.60
CA ASN A 489 -22.92 -17.36 1.94
C ASN A 489 -24.00 -17.27 0.86
N LEU A 490 -24.32 -16.06 0.37
CA LEU A 490 -25.33 -15.88 -0.68
C LEU A 490 -24.93 -16.49 -2.03
N LEU A 491 -23.63 -16.47 -2.38
CA LEU A 491 -23.14 -17.08 -3.62
C LEU A 491 -23.40 -18.60 -3.65
N SER A 492 -23.33 -19.27 -2.51
CA SER A 492 -23.65 -20.70 -2.39
C SER A 492 -25.14 -21.03 -2.54
N MET A 493 -26.01 -20.02 -2.39
CA MET A 493 -27.48 -20.16 -2.38
C MET A 493 -28.16 -19.54 -3.61
N GLN A 494 -27.41 -19.21 -4.67
CA GLN A 494 -27.93 -18.54 -5.87
C GLN A 494 -28.94 -19.37 -6.70
N THR A 495 -29.15 -20.64 -6.35
CA THR A 495 -30.19 -21.47 -6.95
C THR A 495 -31.60 -21.14 -6.45
N ASP A 496 -31.72 -20.44 -5.32
CA ASP A 496 -33.01 -19.97 -4.78
C ASP A 496 -33.43 -18.65 -5.45
N PRO A 497 -34.58 -18.61 -6.17
CA PRO A 497 -35.06 -17.39 -6.81
C PRO A 497 -35.33 -16.23 -5.84
N SER A 498 -35.67 -16.52 -4.58
CA SER A 498 -35.89 -15.50 -3.55
C SER A 498 -34.59 -14.81 -3.10
N ILE A 499 -33.44 -15.45 -3.36
CA ILE A 499 -32.10 -14.92 -3.10
C ILE A 499 -31.54 -14.26 -4.36
N LYS A 500 -31.61 -14.94 -5.51
CA LYS A 500 -31.15 -14.41 -6.81
C LYS A 500 -31.91 -13.13 -7.21
N GLY A 501 -33.21 -13.07 -6.91
CA GLY A 501 -34.11 -12.00 -7.37
C GLY A 501 -34.61 -12.26 -8.79
N LEU A 502 -35.75 -11.64 -9.12
CA LEU A 502 -36.40 -11.73 -10.43
C LEU A 502 -35.90 -10.57 -11.31
N ALA A 503 -35.28 -10.88 -12.45
CA ALA A 503 -34.77 -9.87 -13.38
C ALA A 503 -35.74 -9.62 -14.54
N GLY A 504 -35.92 -8.34 -14.87
CA GLY A 504 -36.86 -7.92 -15.92
C GLY A 504 -36.88 -6.42 -16.13
N TRP A 505 -38.03 -5.91 -16.57
CA TRP A 505 -38.20 -4.52 -16.98
C TRP A 505 -39.55 -3.94 -16.55
N MET A 506 -39.60 -2.62 -16.30
CA MET A 506 -40.84 -1.93 -15.94
C MET A 506 -41.56 -1.37 -17.17
N TYR A 507 -42.86 -1.63 -17.24
CA TYR A 507 -43.78 -1.14 -18.26
C TYR A 507 -44.92 -0.35 -17.63
N LEU A 508 -45.62 0.41 -18.47
CA LEU A 508 -46.88 1.07 -18.10
C LEU A 508 -48.01 0.42 -18.88
N ARG A 509 -49.11 0.13 -18.20
CA ARG A 509 -50.39 -0.17 -18.86
C ARG A 509 -50.96 1.12 -19.46
N GLU A 510 -51.93 0.97 -20.37
CA GLU A 510 -52.70 2.10 -20.88
C GLU A 510 -53.45 2.86 -19.75
N SER A 511 -53.76 2.18 -18.64
CA SER A 511 -54.34 2.78 -17.43
C SER A 511 -53.38 3.71 -16.66
N GLY A 512 -52.09 3.76 -17.03
CA GLY A 512 -51.05 4.49 -16.30
C GLY A 512 -50.43 3.71 -15.14
N GLU A 513 -50.88 2.48 -14.89
CA GLU A 513 -50.35 1.61 -13.84
C GLU A 513 -49.01 0.99 -14.27
N ALA A 514 -47.99 1.11 -13.41
CA ALA A 514 -46.68 0.52 -13.64
C ALA A 514 -46.67 -0.96 -13.25
N TYR A 515 -46.17 -1.83 -14.12
CA TYR A 515 -46.05 -3.26 -13.84
C TYR A 515 -44.69 -3.81 -14.27
N PHE A 516 -44.23 -4.83 -13.54
CA PHE A 516 -42.99 -5.55 -13.83
C PHE A 516 -43.27 -6.73 -14.75
N LYS A 517 -42.41 -6.90 -15.77
CA LYS A 517 -42.41 -8.08 -16.65
C LYS A 517 -41.07 -8.79 -16.55
N LEU A 518 -41.11 -10.09 -16.26
CA LEU A 518 -39.94 -10.94 -16.22
C LEU A 518 -39.32 -11.06 -17.63
N SER A 519 -38.02 -10.81 -17.74
CA SER A 519 -37.29 -10.81 -19.02
C SER A 519 -35.79 -11.15 -18.81
N GLU A 520 -35.48 -12.24 -18.10
CA GLU A 520 -34.08 -12.60 -17.74
C GLU A 520 -33.16 -12.84 -18.96
N ASP A 521 -33.73 -13.28 -20.09
CA ASP A 521 -32.96 -13.53 -21.32
C ASP A 521 -32.61 -12.23 -22.08
N GLU A 522 -33.39 -11.16 -21.87
CA GLU A 522 -33.27 -9.88 -22.59
C GLU A 522 -32.49 -8.84 -21.77
N TYR A 523 -32.70 -8.81 -20.45
CA TYR A 523 -32.08 -7.83 -19.56
C TYR A 523 -31.33 -8.53 -18.43
N LYS A 524 -30.04 -8.19 -18.27
CA LYS A 524 -29.16 -8.75 -17.25
C LYS A 524 -28.75 -7.69 -16.22
N PRO A 525 -28.78 -8.00 -14.91
CA PRO A 525 -28.25 -7.10 -13.89
C PRO A 525 -26.77 -6.81 -14.15
N THR A 526 -26.35 -5.55 -14.00
CA THR A 526 -24.95 -5.17 -14.15
C THR A 526 -24.12 -5.68 -12.97
N ASP A 527 -22.94 -6.25 -13.24
CA ASP A 527 -22.02 -6.68 -12.18
C ASP A 527 -21.05 -5.55 -11.77
N TYR A 528 -20.29 -5.77 -10.69
CA TYR A 528 -19.20 -4.90 -10.26
C TYR A 528 -17.88 -5.68 -10.15
N PRO A 529 -16.75 -5.13 -10.65
CA PRO A 529 -16.64 -3.89 -11.44
C PRO A 529 -17.14 -4.06 -12.88
N VAL A 530 -17.73 -3.01 -13.44
CA VAL A 530 -18.19 -2.97 -14.84
C VAL A 530 -16.99 -2.79 -15.78
N LYS A 531 -16.86 -3.63 -16.80
CA LYS A 531 -15.83 -3.45 -17.85
C LYS A 531 -16.37 -2.58 -18.98
N LEU A 532 -15.48 -1.88 -19.68
CA LEU A 532 -15.83 -1.04 -20.83
C LEU A 532 -16.51 -1.79 -21.98
N THR A 533 -16.34 -3.11 -22.04
CA THR A 533 -16.89 -3.98 -23.09
C THR A 533 -18.24 -4.61 -22.72
N ASP A 534 -18.69 -4.46 -21.47
CA ASP A 534 -19.90 -5.13 -20.98
C ASP A 534 -21.16 -4.36 -21.43
N ASP A 535 -22.25 -5.08 -21.70
CA ASP A 535 -23.57 -4.44 -21.85
C ASP A 535 -24.00 -3.88 -20.49
N ASN A 536 -24.06 -2.55 -20.43
CA ASN A 536 -24.37 -1.82 -19.22
C ASN A 536 -25.83 -1.36 -19.14
N THR A 537 -26.71 -1.80 -20.05
CA THR A 537 -28.15 -1.46 -20.03
C THR A 537 -28.79 -1.78 -18.68
N GLY A 538 -28.42 -2.92 -18.08
CA GLY A 538 -28.89 -3.37 -16.78
C GLY A 538 -30.28 -4.01 -16.82
N ALA A 539 -30.78 -4.40 -15.64
CA ALA A 539 -32.11 -4.96 -15.45
C ALA A 539 -32.69 -4.49 -14.12
N VAL A 540 -34.02 -4.40 -14.05
CA VAL A 540 -34.72 -4.22 -12.79
C VAL A 540 -34.73 -5.57 -12.08
N VAL A 541 -34.26 -5.60 -10.83
CA VAL A 541 -34.21 -6.80 -9.99
C VAL A 541 -35.16 -6.63 -8.83
N ILE A 542 -36.08 -7.59 -8.64
CA ILE A 542 -37.05 -7.60 -7.55
C ILE A 542 -36.84 -8.82 -6.66
N TRP A 543 -36.62 -8.61 -5.37
CA TRP A 543 -36.56 -9.66 -4.35
C TRP A 543 -37.86 -9.82 -3.56
N GLU A 544 -38.62 -8.74 -3.40
CA GLU A 544 -39.96 -8.76 -2.80
C GLU A 544 -40.90 -7.92 -3.65
N MET A 545 -41.95 -8.53 -4.19
CA MET A 545 -42.99 -7.81 -4.94
C MET A 545 -43.64 -6.72 -4.04
N PRO A 546 -44.12 -5.61 -4.63
CA PRO A 546 -44.86 -4.60 -3.89
C PRO A 546 -46.10 -5.23 -3.23
N HIS A 547 -46.39 -4.82 -2.00
CA HIS A 547 -47.60 -5.26 -1.31
C HIS A 547 -48.83 -4.62 -1.97
N GLU A 548 -49.91 -5.37 -2.16
CA GLU A 548 -51.13 -4.86 -2.82
C GLU A 548 -51.72 -3.66 -2.07
N ASP A 549 -51.74 -3.73 -0.74
CA ASP A 549 -52.20 -2.64 0.14
C ASP A 549 -51.07 -1.69 0.59
N ALA A 550 -50.03 -1.50 -0.21
CA ALA A 550 -48.92 -0.61 0.14
C ALA A 550 -49.40 0.85 0.29
N GLU A 551 -49.40 1.37 1.51
CA GLU A 551 -49.70 2.77 1.78
C GLU A 551 -48.46 3.68 1.64
N TYR A 552 -48.72 4.98 1.48
CA TYR A 552 -47.68 6.00 1.43
C TYR A 552 -46.71 5.88 2.62
N GLY A 553 -45.42 5.82 2.31
CA GLY A 553 -44.37 5.72 3.31
C GLY A 553 -44.07 4.31 3.79
N TRP A 554 -44.66 3.26 3.22
CA TRP A 554 -44.17 1.89 3.42
C TRP A 554 -42.82 1.65 2.73
N TYR A 555 -42.61 2.35 1.61
CA TYR A 555 -41.40 2.28 0.81
C TYR A 555 -40.78 3.67 0.63
N CYS A 556 -39.46 3.71 0.47
CA CYS A 556 -38.74 4.90 0.03
C CYS A 556 -37.60 4.50 -0.90
N GLY A 557 -37.08 5.47 -1.66
CA GLY A 557 -35.99 5.23 -2.59
C GLY A 557 -34.75 6.08 -2.35
N GLY A 558 -33.62 5.61 -2.86
CA GLY A 558 -32.42 6.41 -3.06
C GLY A 558 -31.97 6.30 -4.52
N LEU A 559 -31.53 7.40 -5.11
CA LEU A 559 -31.28 7.49 -6.56
C LEU A 559 -30.02 8.29 -6.89
N ASP A 560 -29.07 7.64 -7.56
CA ASP A 560 -27.87 8.28 -8.15
C ASP A 560 -27.99 8.33 -9.68
N PRO A 561 -28.30 9.51 -10.28
CA PRO A 561 -28.54 9.67 -11.72
C PRO A 561 -27.29 10.13 -12.51
N TYR A 562 -27.42 10.19 -13.84
CA TYR A 562 -26.43 10.77 -14.75
C TYR A 562 -27.10 11.55 -15.89
N ASP A 563 -26.50 12.66 -16.36
CA ASP A 563 -27.11 13.52 -17.39
C ASP A 563 -26.69 13.22 -18.85
N PHE A 564 -25.54 12.57 -19.07
CA PHE A 564 -25.00 12.31 -20.40
C PHE A 564 -25.23 10.87 -20.83
N ASP A 565 -25.66 10.65 -22.07
CA ASP A 565 -25.93 9.31 -22.62
C ASP A 565 -24.65 8.46 -22.70
N VAL A 566 -23.56 9.03 -23.24
CA VAL A 566 -22.27 8.35 -23.38
C VAL A 566 -21.25 8.94 -22.40
N ALA A 567 -20.53 8.08 -21.70
CA ALA A 567 -19.42 8.44 -20.83
C ALA A 567 -18.07 8.05 -21.50
N PRO A 568 -17.41 8.96 -22.23
CA PRO A 568 -16.23 8.61 -23.04
C PRO A 568 -15.00 8.15 -22.24
N ASN A 569 -14.90 8.53 -20.96
CA ASN A 569 -13.77 8.22 -20.08
C ASN A 569 -14.19 7.66 -18.70
N SER A 570 -15.44 7.19 -18.54
CA SER A 570 -15.97 6.70 -17.25
C SER A 570 -16.99 5.58 -17.47
N VAL A 571 -17.02 4.61 -16.55
CA VAL A 571 -17.98 3.49 -16.54
C VAL A 571 -19.11 3.69 -15.52
N SER A 572 -19.38 4.92 -15.08
CA SER A 572 -20.44 5.23 -14.11
C SER A 572 -21.84 4.86 -14.62
N LEU A 573 -22.66 4.28 -13.76
CA LEU A 573 -24.03 3.86 -14.04
C LEU A 573 -25.04 4.74 -13.29
N GLY A 574 -26.30 4.71 -13.71
CA GLY A 574 -27.38 5.22 -12.88
C GLY A 574 -27.85 4.12 -11.95
N SER A 575 -28.20 4.45 -10.70
CA SER A 575 -28.69 3.47 -9.73
C SER A 575 -29.91 3.97 -8.96
N ILE A 576 -30.91 3.12 -8.78
CA ILE A 576 -32.04 3.31 -7.87
C ILE A 576 -32.23 2.09 -6.98
N LEU A 577 -32.43 2.32 -5.69
CA LEU A 577 -32.73 1.28 -4.69
C LEU A 577 -34.07 1.59 -4.02
N ILE A 578 -34.94 0.58 -3.92
CA ILE A 578 -36.20 0.66 -3.17
C ILE A 578 -36.04 -0.07 -1.85
N ILE A 579 -36.33 0.64 -0.75
CA ILE A 579 -36.23 0.14 0.60
C ILE A 579 -37.63 0.06 1.21
N ARG A 580 -38.03 -1.13 1.64
CA ARG A 580 -39.20 -1.31 2.50
C ARG A 580 -38.81 -0.88 3.92
N ARG A 581 -39.59 0.04 4.48
CA ARG A 581 -39.34 0.63 5.80
C ARG A 581 -39.85 -0.29 6.89
N GLY A 582 -39.04 -0.57 7.91
CA GLY A 582 -39.51 -1.14 9.16
C GLY A 582 -40.26 -0.07 9.95
N THR A 583 -41.60 -0.14 9.97
CA THR A 583 -42.46 0.81 10.69
C THR A 583 -43.40 0.06 11.63
N PRO A 584 -43.99 0.74 12.64
CA PRO A 584 -45.03 0.14 13.46
C PRO A 584 -46.25 -0.38 12.66
N LEU A 585 -46.49 0.15 11.45
CA LEU A 585 -47.63 -0.19 10.61
C LEU A 585 -47.46 -1.51 9.85
N ASN A 586 -46.23 -1.84 9.45
CA ASN A 586 -45.94 -3.00 8.60
C ASN A 586 -44.95 -4.00 9.21
N GLY A 587 -44.44 -3.70 10.42
CA GLY A 587 -43.55 -4.56 11.21
C GLY A 587 -42.17 -4.82 10.59
N GLY A 588 -41.29 -5.47 11.36
CA GLY A 588 -39.99 -5.94 10.88
C GLY A 588 -38.89 -4.87 10.80
N PHE A 589 -37.91 -5.13 9.93
CA PHE A 589 -36.71 -4.32 9.71
C PHE A 589 -36.68 -3.76 8.29
N ASP A 590 -35.85 -2.73 8.08
CA ASP A 590 -35.66 -2.15 6.75
C ASP A 590 -35.07 -3.21 5.81
N ARG A 591 -35.42 -3.20 4.52
CA ARG A 591 -34.75 -4.11 3.56
C ARG A 591 -34.89 -3.61 2.14
N ILE A 592 -33.86 -3.85 1.34
CA ILE A 592 -33.86 -3.55 -0.09
C ILE A 592 -34.75 -4.60 -0.77
N VAL A 593 -35.80 -4.16 -1.44
CA VAL A 593 -36.80 -5.02 -2.07
C VAL A 593 -36.70 -5.04 -3.58
N ALA A 594 -36.17 -3.97 -4.18
CA ALA A 594 -35.88 -3.89 -5.59
C ALA A 594 -34.73 -2.93 -5.88
N GLU A 595 -34.06 -3.13 -7.01
CA GLU A 595 -33.06 -2.22 -7.54
C GLU A 595 -33.12 -2.13 -9.07
N TYR A 596 -32.60 -1.04 -9.60
CA TYR A 596 -32.22 -0.95 -11.01
C TYR A 596 -30.93 -0.16 -11.13
N THR A 597 -29.91 -0.79 -11.72
CA THR A 597 -28.63 -0.16 -11.97
C THR A 597 -28.17 -0.43 -13.40
N GLY A 598 -27.98 0.63 -14.17
CA GLY A 598 -27.65 0.53 -15.59
C GLY A 598 -27.49 1.88 -16.27
N ARG A 599 -27.11 1.81 -17.54
CA ARG A 599 -26.93 2.93 -18.46
C ARG A 599 -27.53 2.53 -19.82
N PRO A 600 -28.87 2.57 -19.97
CA PRO A 600 -29.53 2.40 -21.27
C PRO A 600 -29.07 3.48 -22.26
N LEU A 601 -29.40 3.27 -23.54
CA LEU A 601 -28.98 4.14 -24.64
C LEU A 601 -29.26 5.63 -24.39
N LEU A 602 -30.39 5.95 -23.77
CA LEU A 602 -30.75 7.31 -23.39
C LEU A 602 -30.88 7.44 -21.87
N ALA A 603 -30.36 8.55 -21.31
CA ALA A 603 -30.55 8.87 -19.89
C ALA A 603 -32.04 8.97 -19.50
N SER A 604 -32.90 9.40 -20.42
CA SER A 604 -34.36 9.45 -20.21
C SER A 604 -34.98 8.07 -19.97
N ASP A 605 -34.42 7.01 -20.56
CA ASP A 605 -34.91 5.65 -20.37
C ASP A 605 -34.60 5.18 -18.95
N PHE A 606 -33.43 5.53 -18.42
CA PHE A 606 -33.09 5.29 -17.02
C PHE A 606 -34.05 6.04 -16.08
N TYR A 607 -34.31 7.33 -16.34
CA TYR A 607 -35.24 8.13 -15.54
C TYR A 607 -36.65 7.56 -15.53
N GLU A 608 -37.11 7.05 -16.67
CA GLU A 608 -38.43 6.46 -16.81
C GLU A 608 -38.53 5.10 -16.11
N GLN A 609 -37.49 4.26 -16.16
CA GLN A 609 -37.46 3.03 -15.36
C GLN A 609 -37.48 3.34 -13.86
N ALA A 610 -36.68 4.30 -13.40
CA ALA A 610 -36.71 4.76 -12.00
C ALA A 610 -38.10 5.26 -11.58
N ARG A 611 -38.76 6.07 -12.42
CA ARG A 611 -40.11 6.58 -12.17
C ARG A 611 -41.14 5.46 -12.06
N ARG A 612 -41.15 4.51 -13.01
CA ARG A 612 -42.08 3.37 -13.01
C ARG A 612 -41.86 2.46 -11.81
N LEU A 613 -40.61 2.24 -11.42
CA LEU A 613 -40.29 1.47 -10.24
C LEU A 613 -40.86 2.13 -8.98
N LEU A 614 -40.69 3.45 -8.80
CA LEU A 614 -41.26 4.18 -7.67
C LEU A 614 -42.80 4.12 -7.62
N LEU A 615 -43.46 4.27 -8.77
CA LEU A 615 -44.93 4.13 -8.88
C LEU A 615 -45.39 2.73 -8.45
N SER A 616 -44.70 1.68 -8.91
CA SER A 616 -45.09 0.30 -8.59
C SER A 616 -44.98 -0.06 -7.11
N TYR A 617 -44.20 0.69 -6.33
CA TYR A 617 -44.02 0.48 -4.88
C TYR A 617 -44.81 1.51 -4.05
N GLY A 618 -46.07 1.73 -4.40
CA GLY A 618 -47.00 2.57 -3.63
C GLY A 618 -46.59 4.05 -3.59
N ASP A 619 -46.21 4.60 -4.75
CA ASP A 619 -45.72 5.99 -4.89
C ASP A 619 -44.56 6.30 -3.95
N ALA A 620 -43.57 5.41 -3.90
CA ALA A 620 -42.39 5.55 -3.06
C ALA A 620 -41.67 6.88 -3.35
N VAL A 621 -41.38 7.63 -2.28
CA VAL A 621 -40.62 8.89 -2.41
C VAL A 621 -39.13 8.59 -2.34
N CYS A 622 -38.36 9.08 -3.32
CA CYS A 622 -36.92 8.89 -3.37
C CYS A 622 -36.13 10.19 -3.13
N LEU A 623 -35.00 10.07 -2.45
CA LEU A 623 -33.99 11.13 -2.42
C LEU A 623 -32.97 10.88 -3.52
N TYR A 624 -32.70 11.89 -4.33
CA TYR A 624 -31.78 11.79 -5.46
C TYR A 624 -30.60 12.78 -5.36
N GLU A 625 -29.49 12.46 -6.02
CA GLU A 625 -28.35 13.38 -6.14
C GLU A 625 -28.66 14.53 -7.10
N ASN A 626 -28.73 15.75 -6.58
CA ASN A 626 -29.27 16.90 -7.30
C ASN A 626 -28.25 17.68 -8.14
N ASP A 627 -27.01 17.20 -8.24
CA ASP A 627 -26.04 17.72 -9.21
C ASP A 627 -26.47 17.45 -10.65
N LYS A 628 -27.31 16.43 -10.86
CA LYS A 628 -27.90 16.12 -12.16
C LYS A 628 -29.30 16.69 -12.23
N GLN A 629 -29.50 17.70 -13.07
CA GLN A 629 -30.76 18.45 -13.11
C GLN A 629 -31.80 17.77 -14.01
N MET A 630 -31.40 16.96 -15.00
CA MET A 630 -32.31 16.47 -16.03
C MET A 630 -33.34 15.47 -15.50
N ILE A 631 -33.00 14.69 -14.46
CA ILE A 631 -33.96 13.76 -13.85
C ILE A 631 -35.16 14.48 -13.23
N LYS A 632 -34.92 15.62 -12.58
CA LYS A 632 -36.00 16.44 -11.98
C LYS A 632 -36.93 16.98 -13.05
N ASP A 633 -36.36 17.44 -14.16
CA ASP A 633 -37.14 17.93 -15.29
C ASP A 633 -37.96 16.81 -15.96
N HIS A 634 -37.41 15.59 -16.04
CA HIS A 634 -38.14 14.41 -16.50
C HIS A 634 -39.35 14.13 -15.60
N PHE A 635 -39.15 14.03 -14.28
CA PHE A 635 -40.24 13.77 -13.34
C PHE A 635 -41.30 14.88 -13.34
N LYS A 636 -40.89 16.14 -13.54
CA LYS A 636 -41.80 17.27 -13.69
C LYS A 636 -42.64 17.18 -14.96
N LYS A 637 -42.03 16.85 -16.12
CA LYS A 637 -42.72 16.67 -17.40
C LYS A 637 -43.71 15.51 -17.35
N MET A 638 -43.39 14.45 -16.61
CA MET A 638 -44.23 13.27 -16.41
C MET A 638 -45.23 13.43 -15.24
N PHE A 639 -45.46 14.65 -14.76
CA PHE A 639 -46.39 14.96 -13.65
C PHE A 639 -46.16 14.13 -12.36
N SER A 640 -44.93 13.66 -12.15
CA SER A 640 -44.54 12.74 -11.07
C SER A 640 -43.57 13.37 -10.07
N ILE A 641 -43.53 14.71 -9.97
CA ILE A 641 -42.57 15.42 -9.11
C ILE A 641 -42.73 15.08 -7.61
N GLY A 642 -43.92 14.64 -7.19
CA GLY A 642 -44.20 14.20 -5.82
C GLY A 642 -43.42 12.95 -5.39
N LEU A 643 -42.84 12.20 -6.34
CA LEU A 643 -41.98 11.05 -6.06
C LEU A 643 -40.55 11.47 -5.66
N LEU A 644 -40.17 12.74 -5.81
CA LEU A 644 -38.85 13.24 -5.41
C LEU A 644 -38.93 13.93 -4.05
N ALA A 645 -37.99 13.59 -3.16
CA ALA A 645 -37.88 14.19 -1.84
C ALA A 645 -37.31 15.61 -1.91
N TYR A 646 -37.72 16.46 -0.97
CA TYR A 646 -37.03 17.71 -0.67
C TYR A 646 -35.67 17.44 -0.01
N THR A 647 -34.78 18.42 -0.07
CA THR A 647 -33.50 18.38 0.65
C THR A 647 -33.74 18.08 2.14
N PRO A 648 -33.13 17.02 2.69
CA PRO A 648 -33.40 16.55 4.04
C PRO A 648 -32.91 17.53 5.10
N GLY A 649 -33.74 17.76 6.13
CA GLY A 649 -33.39 18.59 7.28
C GLY A 649 -32.62 17.83 8.37
N VAL A 650 -32.58 16.49 8.30
CA VAL A 650 -31.90 15.63 9.28
C VAL A 650 -30.37 15.67 9.21
N LEU A 651 -29.79 16.20 8.13
CA LEU A 651 -28.34 16.32 7.97
C LEU A 651 -27.81 17.57 8.68
N LYS A 652 -26.82 17.40 9.55
CA LYS A 652 -26.15 18.53 10.21
C LYS A 652 -25.47 19.46 9.20
N ALA A 653 -24.90 18.88 8.14
CA ALA A 653 -24.32 19.65 7.04
C ALA A 653 -25.32 20.63 6.41
N ASN A 654 -26.61 20.30 6.41
CA ASN A 654 -27.66 21.16 5.85
C ASN A 654 -28.10 22.28 6.82
N GLU A 655 -27.89 22.16 8.14
CA GLU A 655 -28.24 23.20 9.12
C GLU A 655 -27.43 24.51 8.92
N THR A 656 -26.16 24.39 8.51
CA THR A 656 -25.26 25.53 8.26
C THR A 656 -25.41 26.15 6.87
N SER A 657 -26.13 25.51 5.96
CA SER A 657 -26.28 25.95 4.57
C SER A 657 -27.40 26.99 4.44
N LYS A 658 -27.09 28.17 3.88
CA LYS A 658 -28.11 29.19 3.54
C LYS A 658 -29.16 28.67 2.55
N THR A 659 -28.81 27.64 1.77
CA THR A 659 -29.62 27.03 0.71
C THR A 659 -30.66 26.05 1.23
N ALA A 660 -30.46 25.45 2.42
CA ALA A 660 -31.42 24.51 3.03
C ALA A 660 -32.73 25.19 3.45
N LYS A 661 -32.75 26.52 3.56
CA LYS A 661 -33.97 27.32 3.83
C LYS A 661 -34.91 27.43 2.63
N THR A 662 -34.45 27.06 1.43
CA THR A 662 -35.25 27.09 0.20
C THR A 662 -35.75 25.66 -0.10
N ARG A 663 -37.03 25.48 -0.46
CA ARG A 663 -37.62 24.16 -0.80
C ARG A 663 -37.02 23.61 -2.11
N ILE A 664 -35.83 23.01 -2.02
CA ILE A 664 -35.09 22.40 -3.13
C ILE A 664 -35.33 20.89 -3.10
N TYR A 665 -35.39 20.26 -4.28
CA TYR A 665 -35.53 18.81 -4.41
C TYR A 665 -34.13 18.15 -4.48
N GLY A 666 -34.00 16.97 -3.87
CA GLY A 666 -32.78 16.17 -3.84
C GLY A 666 -31.69 16.70 -2.90
N GLN A 667 -30.53 16.05 -2.93
CA GLN A 667 -29.38 16.34 -2.07
C GLN A 667 -28.10 16.51 -2.90
N HIS A 668 -27.32 17.55 -2.60
CA HIS A 668 -25.99 17.72 -3.16
C HIS A 668 -24.97 16.96 -2.31
N MET A 669 -24.24 15.99 -2.88
CA MET A 669 -23.31 15.13 -2.15
C MET A 669 -21.92 15.76 -1.97
N SER A 670 -21.89 16.93 -1.30
CA SER A 670 -20.63 17.55 -0.88
C SER A 670 -19.81 16.63 0.04
N THR A 671 -18.51 16.88 0.20
CA THR A 671 -17.64 16.09 1.08
C THR A 671 -18.17 15.95 2.51
N GLN A 672 -18.79 17.00 3.05
CA GLN A 672 -19.38 16.97 4.41
C GLN A 672 -20.60 16.04 4.48
N VAL A 673 -21.46 16.08 3.46
CA VAL A 673 -22.65 15.23 3.34
C VAL A 673 -22.23 13.77 3.13
N LYS A 674 -21.23 13.50 2.28
CA LYS A 674 -20.67 12.15 2.08
C LYS A 674 -20.12 11.57 3.38
N ASN A 675 -19.31 12.33 4.13
CA ASN A 675 -18.78 11.88 5.42
C ASN A 675 -19.89 11.57 6.45
N GLU A 676 -20.95 12.38 6.50
CA GLU A 676 -22.10 12.12 7.38
C GLU A 676 -22.91 10.89 6.92
N ALA A 677 -23.10 10.73 5.61
CA ALA A 677 -23.80 9.60 5.01
C ALA A 677 -23.06 8.27 5.21
N GLU A 678 -21.71 8.26 5.17
CA GLU A 678 -20.89 7.09 5.48
C GLU A 678 -21.12 6.58 6.91
N ILE A 679 -21.28 7.49 7.87
CA ILE A 679 -21.57 7.14 9.26
C ILE A 679 -22.97 6.51 9.35
N TYR A 680 -23.98 7.13 8.75
CA TYR A 680 -25.34 6.58 8.75
C TYR A 680 -25.44 5.23 8.05
N LEU A 681 -24.76 5.06 6.92
CA LEU A 681 -24.70 3.79 6.21
C LEU A 681 -24.12 2.69 7.11
N ARG A 682 -23.02 2.97 7.80
CA ARG A 682 -22.41 2.01 8.73
C ARG A 682 -23.34 1.65 9.89
N GLU A 683 -23.95 2.65 10.52
CA GLU A 683 -24.87 2.42 11.64
C GLU A 683 -26.08 1.59 11.20
N TRP A 684 -26.61 1.88 10.00
CA TRP A 684 -27.66 1.09 9.40
C TRP A 684 -27.23 -0.36 9.19
N LEU A 685 -26.10 -0.63 8.52
CA LEU A 685 -25.58 -1.99 8.27
C LEU A 685 -25.39 -2.82 9.55
N LEU A 686 -24.98 -2.16 10.64
CA LEU A 686 -24.72 -2.80 11.94
C LEU A 686 -25.94 -2.81 12.88
N THR A 687 -27.11 -2.37 12.41
CA THR A 687 -28.33 -2.40 13.23
C THR A 687 -28.76 -3.85 13.47
N PRO A 688 -28.93 -4.30 14.73
CA PRO A 688 -29.42 -5.64 15.03
C PRO A 688 -30.87 -5.82 14.60
N ILE A 689 -31.18 -6.94 13.94
CA ILE A 689 -32.54 -7.26 13.45
C ILE A 689 -33.16 -8.50 14.11
N GLY A 690 -32.47 -9.10 15.10
CA GLY A 690 -32.88 -10.32 15.80
C GLY A 690 -32.05 -11.54 15.43
N ASP A 691 -32.11 -12.61 16.23
CA ASP A 691 -31.45 -13.91 16.00
C ASP A 691 -29.94 -13.84 15.71
N GLY A 692 -29.25 -12.86 16.30
CA GLY A 692 -27.82 -12.63 16.06
C GLY A 692 -27.49 -12.04 14.68
N LYS A 693 -28.50 -11.68 13.88
CA LYS A 693 -28.33 -11.05 12.57
C LYS A 693 -28.34 -9.53 12.66
N LEU A 694 -27.58 -8.96 11.73
CA LEU A 694 -27.49 -7.53 11.46
C LEU A 694 -28.19 -7.17 10.16
N GLN A 695 -28.54 -5.90 9.99
CA GLN A 695 -29.14 -5.33 8.80
C GLN A 695 -28.37 -5.65 7.50
N LEU A 696 -27.03 -5.73 7.54
CA LEU A 696 -26.23 -6.13 6.39
C LEU A 696 -26.61 -7.51 5.84
N HIS A 697 -27.07 -8.42 6.69
CA HIS A 697 -27.47 -9.79 6.29
C HIS A 697 -28.80 -9.82 5.52
N THR A 698 -29.49 -8.68 5.38
CA THR A 698 -30.72 -8.58 4.58
C THR A 698 -30.41 -8.18 3.14
N ILE A 699 -29.18 -7.76 2.82
CA ILE A 699 -28.81 -7.29 1.49
C ILE A 699 -28.64 -8.51 0.59
N LYS A 700 -29.43 -8.59 -0.49
CA LYS A 700 -29.39 -9.70 -1.45
C LYS A 700 -28.65 -9.36 -2.75
N SER A 701 -28.46 -8.07 -3.04
CA SER A 701 -27.74 -7.60 -4.22
C SER A 701 -26.24 -7.92 -4.10
N ILE A 702 -25.79 -8.94 -4.84
CA ILE A 702 -24.37 -9.28 -4.97
C ILE A 702 -23.52 -8.11 -5.50
N PRO A 703 -23.91 -7.38 -6.57
CA PRO A 703 -23.08 -6.26 -7.03
C PRO A 703 -23.01 -5.11 -6.01
N LEU A 704 -24.10 -4.82 -5.29
CA LEU A 704 -24.05 -3.86 -4.16
C LEU A 704 -23.11 -4.33 -3.05
N LEU A 705 -23.11 -5.63 -2.70
CA LEU A 705 -22.20 -6.17 -1.70
C LEU A 705 -20.73 -6.03 -2.15
N LYS A 706 -20.42 -6.32 -3.41
CA LYS A 706 -19.08 -6.09 -3.97
C LYS A 706 -18.66 -4.62 -3.90
N GLU A 707 -19.57 -3.70 -4.21
CA GLU A 707 -19.32 -2.25 -4.06
C GLU A 707 -19.10 -1.85 -2.60
N LEU A 708 -19.93 -2.32 -1.66
CA LEU A 708 -19.78 -2.03 -0.22
C LEU A 708 -18.46 -2.56 0.35
N ILE A 709 -18.02 -3.76 -0.07
CA ILE A 709 -16.74 -4.36 0.32
C ILE A 709 -15.57 -3.54 -0.22
N SER A 710 -15.68 -3.08 -1.47
CA SER A 710 -14.61 -2.35 -2.18
C SER A 710 -14.65 -0.83 -1.95
N TYR A 711 -15.66 -0.34 -1.23
CA TYR A 711 -15.95 1.08 -1.07
C TYR A 711 -14.73 1.87 -0.59
N ASN A 712 -14.53 3.04 -1.18
CA ASN A 712 -13.59 4.07 -0.74
C ASN A 712 -14.08 5.44 -1.22
N VAL A 713 -13.50 6.53 -0.69
CA VAL A 713 -13.99 7.90 -0.94
C VAL A 713 -13.72 8.38 -2.37
N GLU A 714 -12.75 7.79 -3.08
CA GLU A 714 -12.28 8.26 -4.39
C GLU A 714 -12.85 7.48 -5.58
N GLY A 715 -13.28 6.23 -5.37
CA GLY A 715 -13.78 5.35 -6.43
C GLY A 715 -15.22 5.61 -6.85
N ASN A 716 -15.66 4.90 -7.89
CA ASN A 716 -17.02 4.96 -8.38
C ASN A 716 -17.88 3.84 -7.78
N PHE A 717 -18.94 4.20 -7.06
CA PHE A 717 -19.80 3.28 -6.29
C PHE A 717 -21.27 3.71 -6.37
N ASP A 718 -21.82 3.70 -7.58
CA ASP A 718 -23.14 4.28 -7.90
C ASP A 718 -24.26 3.66 -7.01
N ARG A 719 -24.19 2.35 -6.68
CA ARG A 719 -25.18 1.71 -5.79
C ARG A 719 -25.00 2.11 -4.34
N VAL A 720 -23.76 2.29 -3.89
CA VAL A 720 -23.49 2.74 -2.51
C VAL A 720 -24.00 4.16 -2.29
N ILE A 721 -23.82 5.05 -3.27
CA ILE A 721 -24.36 6.42 -3.23
C ILE A 721 -25.89 6.41 -3.22
N ALA A 722 -26.52 5.62 -4.09
CA ALA A 722 -27.97 5.43 -4.07
C ALA A 722 -28.45 4.92 -2.70
N LEU A 723 -27.73 3.97 -2.08
CA LEU A 723 -28.07 3.44 -0.76
C LEU A 723 -27.94 4.50 0.33
N MET A 724 -26.87 5.30 0.30
CA MET A 724 -26.66 6.43 1.23
C MET A 724 -27.84 7.41 1.17
N LEU A 725 -28.26 7.80 -0.04
CA LEU A 725 -29.41 8.68 -0.23
C LEU A 725 -30.70 8.05 0.29
N GLY A 726 -30.91 6.76 0.04
CA GLY A 726 -32.06 6.01 0.56
C GLY A 726 -32.09 5.96 2.09
N ILE A 727 -30.94 5.76 2.74
CA ILE A 727 -30.83 5.78 4.21
C ILE A 727 -31.08 7.17 4.79
N ILE A 728 -30.60 8.23 4.14
CA ILE A 728 -30.92 9.60 4.55
C ILE A 728 -32.44 9.84 4.47
N GLN A 729 -33.09 9.37 3.39
CA GLN A 729 -34.54 9.46 3.24
C GLN A 729 -35.28 8.66 4.33
N LEU A 730 -34.80 7.45 4.66
CA LEU A 730 -35.33 6.65 5.77
C LEU A 730 -35.31 7.44 7.08
N ILE A 731 -34.18 8.07 7.41
CA ILE A 731 -34.00 8.84 8.65
C ILE A 731 -34.92 10.08 8.65
N GLN A 732 -35.01 10.79 7.52
CA GLN A 732 -35.90 11.93 7.35
C GLN A 732 -37.36 11.56 7.60
N MET A 733 -37.84 10.47 6.99
CA MET A 733 -39.22 10.02 7.14
C MET A 733 -39.51 9.48 8.54
N ARG A 734 -38.54 8.88 9.24
CA ARG A 734 -38.69 8.50 10.66
C ARG A 734 -38.84 9.72 11.56
N THR A 735 -38.06 10.77 11.30
CA THR A 735 -38.07 12.00 12.11
C THR A 735 -39.41 12.74 11.99
N ILE A 736 -39.96 12.84 10.77
CA ILE A 736 -41.28 13.46 10.53
C ILE A 736 -42.38 12.76 11.34
N VAL A 737 -42.42 11.42 11.34
CA VAL A 737 -43.43 10.66 12.11
C VAL A 737 -43.30 10.90 13.61
N VAL A 738 -42.07 10.99 14.14
CA VAL A 738 -41.84 11.28 15.57
C VAL A 738 -42.27 12.69 15.93
N ASP A 739 -41.98 13.67 15.08
CA ASP A 739 -42.36 15.06 15.31
C ASP A 739 -43.87 15.29 15.20
N ASP A 740 -44.55 14.60 14.30
CA ASP A 740 -46.01 14.67 14.18
C ASP A 740 -46.69 13.99 15.36
N LYS A 741 -46.21 12.82 15.82
CA LYS A 741 -46.67 12.22 17.09
C LYS A 741 -46.42 13.11 18.31
N ARG A 742 -45.31 13.85 18.35
CA ARG A 742 -45.02 14.84 19.41
C ARG A 742 -45.95 16.04 19.35
N LYS A 743 -46.37 16.48 18.16
CA LYS A 743 -47.35 17.54 17.97
C LYS A 743 -48.76 17.07 18.32
N GLU A 744 -49.12 15.83 17.99
CA GLU A 744 -50.38 15.19 18.40
C GLU A 744 -50.44 15.04 19.92
N ALA A 745 -49.38 14.52 20.55
CA ALA A 745 -49.28 14.44 22.01
C ALA A 745 -49.26 15.83 22.69
N LYS A 746 -48.73 16.86 22.03
CA LYS A 746 -48.86 18.25 22.51
C LYS A 746 -50.28 18.78 22.38
N LYS A 747 -50.97 18.49 21.28
CA LYS A 747 -52.38 18.86 21.09
C LYS A 747 -53.30 18.14 22.08
N GLU A 748 -53.06 16.86 22.37
CA GLU A 748 -53.81 16.13 23.41
C GLU A 748 -53.55 16.71 24.82
N ASN A 749 -52.31 17.15 25.12
CA ASN A 749 -52.02 17.85 26.38
C ASN A 749 -52.60 19.28 26.44
N ASP A 750 -52.72 19.97 25.30
CA ASP A 750 -53.31 21.31 25.22
C ASP A 750 -54.87 21.23 25.19
N GLU A 751 -55.48 20.10 24.80
CA GLU A 751 -56.94 19.87 24.86
C GLU A 751 -57.41 19.41 26.25
N ASP A 752 -56.52 18.92 27.11
CA ASP A 752 -56.79 18.62 28.54
C ASP A 752 -56.65 19.86 29.47
N GLU A 753 -56.29 21.04 28.95
CA GLU A 753 -56.17 22.30 29.71
C GLU A 753 -57.51 23.02 30.02
N ASP A 754 -58.67 22.44 29.69
CA ASP A 754 -59.97 22.87 30.23
C ASP A 754 -60.28 22.27 31.63
N ALA A 755 -59.39 21.43 32.17
CA ALA A 755 -59.41 21.03 33.57
C ALA A 755 -58.68 22.06 34.44
N LYS A 756 -59.47 22.96 35.06
CA LYS A 756 -59.12 23.96 36.09
C LYS A 756 -57.70 23.82 36.70
N PRO A 757 -56.85 24.86 36.62
CA PRO A 757 -55.52 24.81 37.23
C PRO A 757 -55.60 24.65 38.74
N ASP A 758 -54.74 23.76 39.25
CA ASP A 758 -54.55 23.45 40.66
C ASP A 758 -54.28 24.72 41.48
N PHE A 759 -54.90 24.75 42.67
CA PHE A 759 -55.04 25.88 43.58
C PHE A 759 -53.69 26.48 44.06
N PHE A 760 -52.57 25.78 43.83
CA PHE A 760 -51.24 26.13 44.33
C PHE A 760 -50.32 26.88 43.37
N GLU A 761 -50.68 27.09 42.09
CA GLU A 761 -49.82 27.81 41.13
C GLU A 761 -50.21 29.28 40.89
N ARG A 762 -51.02 29.87 41.77
CA ARG A 762 -51.27 31.30 41.73
C ARG A 762 -50.01 32.06 42.16
N LYS A 763 -49.40 32.78 41.21
CA LYS A 763 -48.41 33.86 41.41
C LYS A 763 -48.81 34.79 42.55
N LEU A 764 -48.38 34.48 43.76
CA LEU A 764 -48.36 35.36 44.92
C LEU A 764 -47.04 35.08 45.61
N PHE A 765 -45.98 35.74 45.15
CA PHE A 765 -44.79 36.23 45.86
C PHE A 765 -43.71 36.53 44.81
N ALA A 766 -43.90 37.64 44.11
CA ALA A 766 -42.76 38.40 43.62
C ALA A 766 -42.07 39.03 44.83
N GLY A 767 -40.75 38.85 44.98
CA GLY A 767 -39.99 39.58 45.99
C GLY A 767 -38.60 39.01 46.26
N ASN A 768 -37.60 39.63 45.64
CA ASN A 768 -36.22 39.83 46.12
C ASN A 768 -35.54 38.69 46.91
N MET A 769 -34.44 38.15 46.36
CA MET A 769 -33.15 38.32 47.05
C MET A 769 -31.93 38.13 46.14
N ILE A 770 -31.09 39.15 46.23
CA ILE A 770 -29.72 39.30 45.75
C ILE A 770 -28.77 38.49 46.66
N HIS A 771 -27.58 38.16 46.11
CA HIS A 771 -26.29 37.84 46.76
C HIS A 771 -25.81 36.38 46.95
N ASN A 772 -24.82 36.05 46.10
CA ASN A 772 -23.39 35.85 46.43
C ASN A 772 -22.91 34.62 47.24
N ARG A 773 -21.76 34.11 46.76
CA ARG A 773 -20.78 33.15 47.36
C ARG A 773 -21.15 31.67 47.16
N ARG A 774 -20.27 30.80 46.64
CA ARG A 774 -18.79 30.78 46.65
C ARG A 774 -18.26 30.00 45.44
#